data_AF-A0A841N805-F1
#
_entry.id   AF-A0A841N805-F1
#
_cell.length_a   1.000
_cell.length_b   1.000
_cell.length_c   1.000
_cell.angle_alpha   90.00
_cell.angle_beta   90.00
_cell.angle_gamma   90.00
#
_symmetry.space_group_name_H-M   'P 1'
#
loop_
_entity.id
_entity.type
_entity.pdbx_description
1 polymer ?
#
loop_
_entity_poly.entity_id
_entity_poly.type
_entity_poly.pdbx_seq_one_letter_code
_entity_poly.pdbx_strand_id
1 'polypeptide(L)'
;MRKLLLSVTLISGLVQAQRNFGGTPEPMPSVSSFSSYVNTPVSLSTGVPNISIPLFSLPTGSGNLTLPVALSYHTYNAAADKPGSEVGLGWSLMKAGVISRILSGVDERFSDSSKPDYQKNQFYDIYYYDIPGNSGKFKFVRDINNNTFTVNNISGNNVKIEYTRTSNTATLIVDSFTITDGSGLKYIFEDYSLSRTSEDTRAKEFNYKSAFFLTRITDQNNVTVANFSYQKNNKYIGSGTSYLLYQNCKLETISTKYGKIVFENGYASSLDDTNNDAYSIKSVSLLDSSSRLVSKYRMEYADFHIPGPQPKTNEGKRTLWTLDKLDKNQQVIESRKFRYDTSGSETSYSPLPDPESYGNFLCPSTGYVSPTYNTLGLLKQMDLPEGGSVVYNFEAGTVYLDKSNVQLDNTVISDPDLQYLDMVNTIGFDTNTSRNYTFQVSEAGQFFVSFIPDETYVIPNPHGDIILTPTYKLANSAGTNISGNRGSCREDVLVYNLVPGTYTFKITGNGNGSLFNYRIKSLPQPYKNRYFSGTRIANIKYYESSGNLKKTISYDYDSFSNPNNASGESYMNEVCSGAEYEGSFVLYRNIKEIYGTPSQNTGYTKYYYKTPNDYSMWPAIYRPYYNIVSSGLLVKKEVFNAQNQLMGDENTDYVLEEIPTADEYALCSSNTSKAAWLKSVKTFSKNYYTNGSSLQNSTETIFNASNFQPSVMKETSPEGKVTEKKIKYAGDLNNTRLSTAGMTEVPLLTEVRVNGALVDKSETKYDNVSNFYPSSVMGYNVQNQNEFTAATLDVYDDKGNLVQVSDKSNVPVTTIWGYDKTQPIAKIEGLAYSQVMNLPVVIAAINASNADAANPANEASLLQALENLRKDPALKNYSVTAYTYDPLIGITNSISPNGIKTIYLYDHSGRLVKVTDASGKTLKEYQYNYKH
;
A
#
# COMPACT_ATOMS: atom_id res chain seq x y z
N MET A 1 -41.50 -29.05 44.89
CA MET A 1 -41.83 -28.55 43.55
C MET A 1 -41.23 -27.15 43.37
N ARG A 2 -40.06 -27.06 42.73
CA ARG A 2 -39.43 -25.80 42.30
C ARG A 2 -39.77 -25.59 40.83
N LYS A 3 -40.34 -24.45 40.45
CA LYS A 3 -40.44 -24.00 39.05
C LYS A 3 -39.51 -22.80 38.89
N LEU A 4 -38.45 -23.02 38.10
CA LEU A 4 -37.57 -22.00 37.54
C LEU A 4 -38.36 -21.15 36.54
N LEU A 5 -38.32 -19.82 36.67
CA LEU A 5 -38.67 -18.91 35.58
C LEU A 5 -37.38 -18.55 34.83
N LEU A 6 -37.38 -18.86 33.53
CA LEU A 6 -36.34 -18.50 32.56
C LEU A 6 -36.58 -17.05 32.12
N SER A 7 -35.68 -16.13 32.45
CA SER A 7 -35.62 -14.79 31.86
C SER A 7 -34.80 -14.88 30.57
N VAL A 8 -35.46 -14.74 29.42
CA VAL A 8 -34.81 -14.59 28.11
C VAL A 8 -34.57 -13.11 27.86
N THR A 9 -33.34 -12.67 28.08
CA THR A 9 -32.86 -11.35 27.65
C THR A 9 -32.40 -11.48 26.20
N LEU A 10 -33.19 -10.94 25.25
CA LEU A 10 -32.75 -10.80 23.87
C LEU A 10 -31.71 -9.67 23.81
N ILE A 11 -30.43 -10.02 23.83
CA ILE A 11 -29.35 -9.14 23.42
C ILE A 11 -29.29 -9.22 21.90
N SER A 12 -29.73 -8.18 21.20
CA SER A 12 -29.45 -7.99 19.78
C SER A 12 -27.97 -7.59 19.62
N GLY A 13 -27.07 -8.55 19.78
CA GLY A 13 -25.72 -8.44 19.27
C GLY A 13 -25.77 -8.61 17.76
N LEU A 14 -25.21 -7.65 17.01
CA LEU A 14 -24.77 -7.91 15.64
C LEU A 14 -23.80 -9.08 15.72
N VAL A 15 -24.25 -10.27 15.35
CA VAL A 15 -23.37 -11.43 15.15
C VAL A 15 -22.44 -11.02 14.01
N GLN A 16 -21.17 -10.74 14.32
CA GLN A 16 -20.14 -10.66 13.30
C GLN A 16 -20.20 -11.98 12.52
N ALA A 17 -20.41 -11.91 11.21
CA ALA A 17 -20.48 -13.10 10.38
C ALA A 17 -19.19 -13.92 10.56
N GLN A 18 -19.34 -15.22 10.85
CA GLN A 18 -18.21 -16.14 10.88
C GLN A 18 -17.57 -16.17 9.49
N ARG A 19 -16.36 -15.63 9.38
CA ARG A 19 -15.62 -15.61 8.12
C ARG A 19 -14.63 -16.77 8.13
N ASN A 20 -14.86 -17.73 7.25
CA ASN A 20 -13.92 -18.80 6.98
C ASN A 20 -13.31 -18.56 5.61
N PHE A 21 -12.01 -18.31 5.56
CA PHE A 21 -11.27 -17.99 4.33
C PHE A 21 -11.22 -19.13 3.29
N GLY A 22 -11.82 -20.28 3.60
CA GLY A 22 -12.18 -21.28 2.60
C GLY A 22 -13.34 -20.84 1.71
N GLY A 23 -14.36 -20.15 2.25
CA GLY A 23 -15.66 -19.92 1.60
C GLY A 23 -15.89 -18.52 1.03
N THR A 24 -14.89 -17.64 1.04
CA THR A 24 -14.98 -16.28 0.49
C THR A 24 -14.39 -16.21 -0.92
N PRO A 25 -14.84 -15.29 -1.80
CA PRO A 25 -14.25 -15.15 -3.13
C PRO A 25 -12.84 -14.51 -3.09
N GLU A 26 -12.41 -13.93 -1.96
CA GLU A 26 -11.00 -13.56 -1.70
C GLU A 26 -10.21 -14.74 -1.10
N PRO A 27 -8.92 -14.89 -1.46
CA PRO A 27 -8.01 -15.75 -0.72
C PRO A 27 -7.77 -15.20 0.70
N MET A 28 -6.94 -15.92 1.47
CA MET A 28 -6.55 -15.46 2.82
C MET A 28 -6.04 -14.00 2.83
N PRO A 29 -6.24 -13.26 3.93
CA PRO A 29 -5.89 -11.83 4.03
C PRO A 29 -4.43 -11.54 3.67
N SER A 30 -3.52 -12.44 4.07
CA SER A 30 -2.09 -12.39 3.72
C SER A 30 -1.76 -12.37 2.24
N VAL A 31 -2.75 -12.65 1.39
CA VAL A 31 -2.64 -12.69 -0.06
C VAL A 31 -3.62 -11.72 -0.72
N SER A 32 -4.82 -11.51 -0.19
CA SER A 32 -5.77 -10.58 -0.81
C SER A 32 -5.42 -9.11 -0.55
N SER A 33 -4.73 -8.78 0.56
CA SER A 33 -4.49 -7.39 0.97
C SER A 33 -3.62 -6.57 0.00
N PHE A 34 -2.73 -7.20 -0.77
CA PHE A 34 -1.91 -6.46 -1.73
C PHE A 34 -2.72 -5.98 -2.94
N SER A 35 -3.87 -6.60 -3.25
CA SER A 35 -4.72 -6.20 -4.37
C SER A 35 -5.20 -4.75 -4.24
N SER A 36 -5.37 -4.25 -3.02
CA SER A 36 -5.67 -2.84 -2.73
C SER A 36 -4.63 -1.88 -3.30
N TYR A 37 -3.35 -2.25 -3.30
CA TYR A 37 -2.28 -1.41 -3.86
C TYR A 37 -2.28 -1.36 -5.39
N VAL A 38 -2.87 -2.38 -6.04
CA VAL A 38 -3.05 -2.43 -7.49
C VAL A 38 -4.35 -1.72 -7.90
N ASN A 39 -5.43 -1.88 -7.13
CA ASN A 39 -6.74 -1.32 -7.42
C ASN A 39 -6.87 0.16 -7.04
N THR A 40 -6.23 0.57 -5.95
CA THR A 40 -6.27 1.94 -5.43
C THR A 40 -4.87 2.37 -5.05
N PRO A 41 -4.05 2.81 -6.03
CA PRO A 41 -2.66 3.16 -5.77
C PRO A 41 -2.53 4.26 -4.70
N VAL A 42 -1.43 4.19 -3.97
CA VAL A 42 -1.03 5.22 -3.01
C VAL A 42 -0.77 6.53 -3.77
N SER A 43 -1.65 7.52 -3.58
CA SER A 43 -1.61 8.78 -4.30
C SER A 43 -2.39 9.86 -3.54
N LEU A 44 -2.03 11.12 -3.78
CA LEU A 44 -2.84 12.26 -3.31
C LEU A 44 -4.25 12.24 -3.90
N SER A 45 -4.41 11.79 -5.14
CA SER A 45 -5.71 11.67 -5.82
C SER A 45 -6.63 10.65 -5.17
N THR A 46 -6.12 9.60 -4.54
CA THR A 46 -6.91 8.59 -3.82
C THR A 46 -7.13 8.95 -2.35
N GLY A 47 -6.42 9.97 -1.84
CA GLY A 47 -6.41 10.32 -0.41
C GLY A 47 -5.66 9.31 0.47
N VAL A 48 -4.92 8.37 -0.13
CA VAL A 48 -4.17 7.32 0.57
C VAL A 48 -2.70 7.73 0.72
N PRO A 49 -2.19 7.93 1.95
CA PRO A 49 -0.81 8.32 2.18
C PRO A 49 0.16 7.14 2.03
N ASN A 50 1.41 7.42 1.63
CA ASN A 50 2.46 6.39 1.60
C ASN A 50 3.04 6.14 3.00
N ILE A 51 2.65 5.02 3.60
CA ILE A 51 3.14 4.58 4.91
C ILE A 51 3.79 3.20 4.73
N SER A 52 5.12 3.16 4.70
CA SER A 52 5.89 1.93 4.53
C SER A 52 7.14 1.92 5.43
N ILE A 53 7.46 0.74 5.97
CA ILE A 53 8.61 0.49 6.82
C ILE A 53 9.44 -0.62 6.16
N PRO A 54 10.58 -0.28 5.51
CA PRO A 54 11.48 -1.29 4.97
C PRO A 54 12.11 -2.10 6.11
N LEU A 55 12.07 -3.43 6.01
CA LEU A 55 12.69 -4.33 6.99
C LEU A 55 14.08 -4.74 6.52
N PHE A 56 14.13 -5.52 5.43
CA PHE A 56 15.37 -6.03 4.84
C PHE A 56 15.35 -5.94 3.32
N SER A 57 16.52 -5.98 2.71
CA SER A 57 16.68 -6.18 1.27
C SER A 57 17.78 -7.20 1.03
N LEU A 58 17.46 -8.33 0.40
CA LEU A 58 18.41 -9.42 0.16
C LEU A 58 19.06 -9.27 -1.23
N PRO A 59 20.40 -9.18 -1.32
CA PRO A 59 21.10 -9.15 -2.61
C PRO A 59 20.96 -10.47 -3.36
N THR A 60 20.90 -10.41 -4.69
CA THR A 60 20.75 -11.59 -5.54
C THR A 60 21.95 -11.86 -6.46
N GLY A 61 22.77 -10.83 -6.72
CA GLY A 61 23.90 -10.90 -7.64
C GLY A 61 23.53 -10.64 -9.11
N SER A 62 22.23 -10.58 -9.42
CA SER A 62 21.77 -9.92 -10.63
C SER A 62 21.76 -8.41 -10.37
N GLY A 63 22.54 -7.66 -11.14
CA GLY A 63 22.85 -6.24 -10.87
C GLY A 63 21.64 -5.30 -10.73
N ASN A 64 20.47 -5.72 -11.23
CA ASN A 64 19.23 -4.94 -11.19
C ASN A 64 18.17 -5.49 -10.22
N LEU A 65 18.44 -6.59 -9.50
CA LEU A 65 17.46 -7.23 -8.62
C LEU A 65 17.95 -7.33 -7.17
N THR A 66 17.23 -6.68 -6.28
CA THR A 66 17.24 -6.95 -4.83
C THR A 66 15.87 -7.44 -4.41
N LEU A 67 15.80 -8.23 -3.33
CA LEU A 67 14.53 -8.74 -2.80
C LEU A 67 14.15 -7.97 -1.52
N PRO A 68 13.36 -6.88 -1.63
CA PRO A 68 12.92 -6.13 -0.47
C PRO A 68 11.83 -6.88 0.30
N VAL A 69 11.85 -6.72 1.62
CA VAL A 69 10.77 -7.09 2.54
C VAL A 69 10.40 -5.85 3.32
N ALA A 70 9.12 -5.44 3.26
CA ALA A 70 8.65 -4.22 3.88
C ALA A 70 7.24 -4.39 4.44
N LEU A 71 6.94 -3.69 5.54
CA LEU A 71 5.57 -3.48 5.98
C LEU A 71 5.01 -2.27 5.23
N SER A 72 3.82 -2.40 4.69
CA SER A 72 3.10 -1.30 4.04
C SER A 72 1.71 -1.20 4.63
N TYR A 73 1.22 0.02 4.85
CA TYR A 73 -0.12 0.27 5.37
C TYR A 73 -1.01 0.86 4.27
N HIS A 74 -2.28 0.45 4.22
CA HIS A 74 -3.26 0.94 3.26
C HIS A 74 -4.63 1.08 3.92
N THR A 75 -5.30 2.22 3.74
CA THR A 75 -6.58 2.51 4.42
C THR A 75 -7.69 1.55 4.03
N TYR A 76 -7.77 1.16 2.75
CA TYR A 76 -8.74 0.16 2.29
C TYR A 76 -8.52 -1.22 2.91
N ASN A 77 -7.31 -1.55 3.38
CA ASN A 77 -7.05 -2.80 4.12
C ASN A 77 -7.47 -2.72 5.60
N ALA A 78 -7.96 -1.57 6.06
CA ALA A 78 -8.46 -1.33 7.41
C ALA A 78 -9.97 -1.03 7.44
N ALA A 79 -10.66 -1.14 6.30
CA ALA A 79 -12.11 -1.00 6.22
C ALA A 79 -12.84 -2.05 7.07
N ALA A 80 -14.07 -1.75 7.45
CA ALA A 80 -14.87 -2.53 8.40
C ALA A 80 -15.08 -4.00 7.95
N ASP A 81 -15.21 -4.22 6.66
CA ASP A 81 -15.41 -5.50 5.99
C ASP A 81 -14.08 -6.24 5.69
N LYS A 82 -12.93 -5.58 5.82
CA LYS A 82 -11.62 -6.19 5.58
C LYS A 82 -11.04 -6.89 6.81
N PRO A 83 -10.49 -8.09 6.67
CA PRO A 83 -9.92 -8.84 7.78
C PRO A 83 -8.54 -8.30 8.19
N GLY A 84 -8.17 -8.45 9.47
CA GLY A 84 -6.80 -8.21 9.90
C GLY A 84 -5.83 -9.20 9.26
N SER A 85 -4.72 -8.73 8.67
CA SER A 85 -3.74 -9.61 8.03
C SER A 85 -2.86 -10.36 9.04
N GLU A 86 -1.90 -11.14 8.53
CA GLU A 86 -0.85 -11.76 9.34
C GLU A 86 0.07 -10.75 10.03
N VAL A 87 0.02 -9.48 9.62
CA VAL A 87 0.71 -8.35 10.27
C VAL A 87 -0.24 -7.30 10.83
N GLY A 88 -1.54 -7.59 10.90
CA GLY A 88 -2.56 -6.75 11.56
C GLY A 88 -3.34 -5.85 10.60
N LEU A 89 -4.37 -5.21 11.15
CA LEU A 89 -5.33 -4.35 10.44
C LEU A 89 -4.63 -3.24 9.63
N GLY A 90 -5.00 -3.10 8.36
CA GLY A 90 -4.44 -2.12 7.42
C GLY A 90 -3.02 -2.42 6.92
N TRP A 91 -2.27 -3.30 7.59
CA TRP A 91 -0.90 -3.64 7.22
C TRP A 91 -0.85 -4.83 6.26
N SER A 92 0.09 -4.78 5.33
CA SER A 92 0.49 -5.88 4.45
C SER A 92 1.99 -6.07 4.55
N LEU A 93 2.45 -7.31 4.63
CA LEU A 93 3.87 -7.62 4.53
C LEU A 93 4.19 -7.86 3.06
N MET A 94 4.81 -6.87 2.43
CA MET A 94 5.28 -6.96 1.04
C MET A 94 6.46 -7.92 0.98
N LYS A 95 6.26 -9.01 0.24
CA LYS A 95 7.20 -10.14 0.07
C LYS A 95 7.41 -10.32 -1.41
N ALA A 96 8.57 -10.79 -1.81
CA ALA A 96 9.00 -10.80 -3.20
C ALA A 96 8.26 -11.77 -4.17
N GLY A 97 6.97 -12.11 -3.95
CA GLY A 97 6.07 -12.44 -5.06
C GLY A 97 4.92 -13.42 -4.78
N VAL A 98 3.73 -13.07 -5.28
CA VAL A 98 2.50 -13.88 -5.21
C VAL A 98 1.56 -13.51 -6.35
N ILE A 99 0.75 -14.47 -6.83
CA ILE A 99 -0.40 -14.22 -7.70
C ILE A 99 -1.67 -14.56 -6.92
N SER A 100 -2.52 -13.57 -6.64
CA SER A 100 -3.80 -13.72 -5.95
C SER A 100 -4.93 -13.79 -6.97
N ARG A 101 -5.82 -14.78 -6.83
CA ARG A 101 -7.01 -14.93 -7.69
C ARG A 101 -8.25 -14.51 -6.91
N ILE A 102 -8.90 -13.43 -7.34
CA ILE A 102 -10.20 -13.00 -6.82
C ILE A 102 -11.29 -13.54 -7.75
N LEU A 103 -12.20 -14.34 -7.19
CA LEU A 103 -13.25 -14.99 -7.95
C LEU A 103 -14.38 -14.02 -8.32
N SER A 104 -14.94 -14.22 -9.51
CA SER A 104 -16.22 -13.64 -9.93
C SER A 104 -17.09 -14.75 -10.53
N GLY A 105 -17.36 -15.75 -9.70
CA GLY A 105 -17.96 -17.03 -10.09
C GLY A 105 -16.94 -18.17 -10.03
N VAL A 106 -17.41 -19.41 -9.87
CA VAL A 106 -16.51 -20.57 -9.70
C VAL A 106 -16.34 -21.31 -11.02
N ASP A 107 -15.28 -21.02 -11.77
CA ASP A 107 -15.02 -21.63 -13.09
C ASP A 107 -14.92 -23.17 -13.03
N GLU A 108 -14.37 -23.69 -11.93
CA GLU A 108 -14.17 -25.12 -11.68
C GLU A 108 -15.47 -25.94 -11.69
N ARG A 109 -16.64 -25.31 -11.57
CA ARG A 109 -17.93 -25.99 -11.71
C ARG A 109 -18.16 -26.59 -13.10
N PHE A 110 -17.46 -26.08 -14.12
CA PHE A 110 -17.53 -26.54 -15.50
C PHE A 110 -16.36 -27.48 -15.88
N SER A 111 -15.65 -28.01 -14.88
CA SER A 111 -14.51 -28.91 -15.08
C SER A 111 -14.86 -30.31 -15.59
N ASP A 112 -16.15 -30.68 -15.60
CA ASP A 112 -16.63 -31.97 -16.09
C ASP A 112 -17.73 -31.77 -17.15
N SER A 113 -17.38 -32.07 -18.40
CA SER A 113 -18.28 -31.91 -19.55
C SER A 113 -19.45 -32.91 -19.59
N SER A 114 -19.45 -33.92 -18.71
CA SER A 114 -20.55 -34.89 -18.60
C SER A 114 -21.70 -34.39 -17.74
N LYS A 115 -21.52 -33.28 -17.00
CA LYS A 115 -22.53 -32.75 -16.08
C LYS A 115 -23.68 -32.07 -16.83
N PRO A 116 -24.94 -32.21 -16.37
CA PRO A 116 -26.09 -31.58 -17.02
C PRO A 116 -26.04 -30.05 -17.07
N ASP A 117 -25.34 -29.43 -16.13
CA ASP A 117 -25.13 -27.99 -16.01
C ASP A 117 -23.82 -27.51 -16.69
N TYR A 118 -23.14 -28.37 -17.45
CA TYR A 118 -21.94 -27.99 -18.18
C TYR A 118 -22.25 -26.99 -19.30
N GLN A 119 -21.42 -25.94 -19.36
CA GLN A 119 -21.31 -25.04 -20.48
C GLN A 119 -19.87 -24.58 -20.62
N LYS A 120 -19.50 -24.09 -21.81
CA LYS A 120 -18.21 -23.41 -21.99
C LYS A 120 -18.28 -22.04 -21.31
N ASN A 121 -17.77 -21.93 -20.08
CA ASN A 121 -17.72 -20.69 -19.32
C ASN A 121 -16.76 -19.65 -19.92
N GLN A 122 -17.09 -18.39 -19.65
CA GLN A 122 -16.18 -17.25 -19.73
C GLN A 122 -15.53 -17.04 -18.35
N PHE A 123 -14.34 -16.44 -18.34
CA PHE A 123 -13.59 -16.18 -17.12
C PHE A 123 -13.79 -14.72 -16.70
N TYR A 124 -14.26 -14.51 -15.48
CA TYR A 124 -14.45 -13.19 -14.91
C TYR A 124 -13.46 -12.88 -13.78
N ASP A 125 -12.76 -13.91 -13.33
CA ASP A 125 -11.74 -13.84 -12.28
C ASP A 125 -10.60 -12.89 -12.62
N ILE A 126 -10.09 -12.24 -11.59
CA ILE A 126 -8.94 -11.34 -11.70
C ILE A 126 -7.76 -11.96 -10.97
N TYR A 127 -6.65 -12.05 -11.69
CA TYR A 127 -5.37 -12.48 -11.15
C TYR A 127 -4.52 -11.25 -10.91
N TYR A 128 -4.30 -10.90 -9.65
CA TYR A 128 -3.38 -9.86 -9.21
C TYR A 128 -2.01 -10.49 -9.03
N TYR A 129 -0.95 -9.87 -9.53
CA TYR A 129 0.42 -10.32 -9.29
C TYR A 129 1.26 -9.21 -8.68
N ASP A 130 2.18 -9.62 -7.83
CA ASP A 130 3.26 -8.81 -7.30
C ASP A 130 4.58 -9.57 -7.55
N ILE A 131 5.52 -8.91 -8.23
CA ILE A 131 6.90 -9.37 -8.40
C ILE A 131 7.84 -8.19 -8.11
N PRO A 132 9.10 -8.43 -7.74
CA PRO A 132 10.07 -7.36 -7.56
C PRO A 132 10.08 -6.37 -8.74
N GLY A 133 9.77 -5.11 -8.46
CA GLY A 133 9.78 -4.02 -9.44
C GLY A 133 8.53 -3.91 -10.34
N ASN A 134 7.62 -4.88 -10.34
CA ASN A 134 6.41 -4.84 -11.16
C ASN A 134 5.21 -5.49 -10.45
N SER A 135 4.07 -4.83 -10.46
CA SER A 135 2.81 -5.41 -10.01
C SER A 135 1.70 -5.08 -11.01
N GLY A 136 0.63 -5.85 -10.97
CA GLY A 136 -0.47 -5.65 -11.89
C GLY A 136 -1.55 -6.71 -11.76
N LYS A 137 -2.38 -6.80 -12.79
CA LYS A 137 -3.51 -7.71 -12.86
C LYS A 137 -3.78 -8.14 -14.30
N PHE A 138 -4.29 -9.36 -14.44
CA PHE A 138 -4.67 -9.95 -15.73
C PHE A 138 -5.94 -10.79 -15.60
N LYS A 139 -6.57 -11.07 -16.74
CA LYS A 139 -7.71 -11.97 -16.89
C LYS A 139 -7.40 -13.07 -17.90
N PHE A 140 -8.10 -14.19 -17.82
CA PHE A 140 -8.13 -15.16 -18.91
C PHE A 140 -9.25 -14.81 -19.89
N VAL A 141 -9.00 -15.04 -21.18
CA VAL A 141 -10.01 -14.95 -22.23
C VAL A 141 -10.14 -16.33 -22.88
N ARG A 142 -11.38 -16.79 -23.05
CA ARG A 142 -11.68 -18.05 -23.74
C ARG A 142 -12.28 -17.77 -25.10
N ASP A 143 -11.65 -18.26 -26.16
CA ASP A 143 -12.32 -18.43 -27.44
C ASP A 143 -13.25 -19.64 -27.34
N ILE A 144 -14.55 -19.40 -27.25
CA ILE A 144 -15.57 -20.44 -27.09
C ILE A 144 -15.60 -21.40 -28.30
N ASN A 145 -15.33 -20.88 -29.50
CA ASN A 145 -15.39 -21.66 -30.74
C ASN A 145 -14.22 -22.63 -30.82
N ASN A 146 -13.00 -22.12 -30.65
CA ASN A 146 -11.78 -22.92 -30.75
C ASN A 146 -11.37 -23.61 -29.45
N ASN A 147 -12.00 -23.24 -28.33
CA ASN A 147 -11.69 -23.72 -26.98
C ASN A 147 -10.23 -23.47 -26.57
N THR A 148 -9.70 -22.31 -26.94
CA THR A 148 -8.36 -21.83 -26.59
C THR A 148 -8.45 -20.77 -25.48
N PHE A 149 -7.36 -20.61 -24.73
CA PHE A 149 -7.30 -19.69 -23.59
C PHE A 149 -6.07 -18.79 -23.71
N THR A 150 -6.27 -17.49 -23.58
CA THR A 150 -5.21 -16.47 -23.64
C THR A 150 -5.20 -15.65 -22.37
N VAL A 151 -4.03 -15.07 -22.04
CA VAL A 151 -3.89 -14.11 -20.94
C VAL A 151 -4.09 -12.71 -21.51
N ASN A 152 -5.02 -11.96 -20.93
CA ASN A 152 -5.20 -10.53 -21.19
C ASN A 152 -4.60 -9.73 -20.03
N ASN A 153 -3.43 -9.13 -20.24
CA ASN A 153 -2.74 -8.29 -19.26
C ASN A 153 -3.38 -6.89 -19.19
N ILE A 154 -4.41 -6.76 -18.36
CA ILE A 154 -5.21 -5.52 -18.27
C ILE A 154 -4.49 -4.38 -17.54
N SER A 155 -3.34 -4.63 -16.91
CA SER A 155 -2.48 -3.58 -16.35
C SER A 155 -1.75 -2.75 -17.40
N GLY A 156 -1.56 -3.27 -18.62
CA GLY A 156 -0.91 -2.54 -19.70
C GLY A 156 0.61 -2.37 -19.56
N ASN A 157 1.26 -3.12 -18.67
CA ASN A 157 2.73 -3.22 -18.65
C ASN A 157 3.22 -4.34 -19.58
N ASN A 158 4.53 -4.40 -19.80
CA ASN A 158 5.12 -5.27 -20.83
C ASN A 158 5.69 -6.60 -20.29
N VAL A 159 5.24 -7.06 -19.12
CA VAL A 159 5.67 -8.37 -18.59
C VAL A 159 5.04 -9.49 -19.41
N LYS A 160 5.80 -10.55 -19.67
CA LYS A 160 5.30 -11.75 -20.35
C LYS A 160 4.74 -12.72 -19.31
N ILE A 161 3.47 -13.10 -19.42
CA ILE A 161 2.80 -14.01 -18.49
C ILE A 161 2.53 -15.32 -19.21
N GLU A 162 3.19 -16.38 -18.77
CA GLU A 162 3.04 -17.75 -19.26
C GLU A 162 2.43 -18.62 -18.16
N TYR A 163 1.70 -19.65 -18.57
CA TYR A 163 1.05 -20.58 -17.65
C TYR A 163 1.14 -22.02 -18.15
N THR A 164 1.14 -22.97 -17.23
CA THR A 164 0.90 -24.38 -17.52
C THR A 164 -0.48 -24.77 -17.00
N ARG A 165 -1.07 -25.84 -17.53
CA ARG A 165 -2.42 -26.27 -17.15
C ARG A 165 -2.56 -27.78 -17.15
N THR A 166 -3.55 -28.26 -16.42
CA THR A 166 -3.95 -29.67 -16.46
C THR A 166 -4.45 -30.05 -17.86
N SER A 167 -4.53 -31.34 -18.15
CA SER A 167 -5.09 -31.86 -19.41
C SER A 167 -6.62 -31.68 -19.54
N ASN A 168 -7.27 -30.92 -18.65
CA ASN A 168 -8.70 -30.68 -18.70
C ASN A 168 -9.08 -29.87 -19.95
N THR A 169 -10.00 -30.41 -20.74
CA THR A 169 -10.51 -29.77 -21.98
C THR A 169 -11.88 -29.11 -21.79
N ALA A 170 -12.58 -29.38 -20.68
CA ALA A 170 -13.87 -28.80 -20.35
C ALA A 170 -13.74 -27.33 -19.89
N THR A 171 -12.74 -27.02 -19.07
CA THR A 171 -12.39 -25.66 -18.67
C THR A 171 -10.89 -25.52 -18.38
N LEU A 172 -10.43 -24.29 -18.12
CA LEU A 172 -9.04 -24.00 -17.75
C LEU A 172 -8.82 -24.29 -16.27
N ILE A 173 -7.85 -25.14 -15.96
CA ILE A 173 -7.33 -25.34 -14.60
C ILE A 173 -5.82 -25.16 -14.68
N VAL A 174 -5.34 -24.02 -14.20
CA VAL A 174 -3.93 -23.62 -14.24
C VAL A 174 -3.12 -24.39 -13.22
N ASP A 175 -1.90 -24.83 -13.57
CA ASP A 175 -0.96 -25.53 -12.68
C ASP A 175 0.13 -24.62 -12.12
N SER A 176 0.74 -23.81 -12.97
CA SER A 176 1.79 -22.89 -12.58
C SER A 176 1.81 -21.66 -13.50
N PHE A 177 2.50 -20.61 -13.05
CA PHE A 177 2.80 -19.44 -13.87
C PHE A 177 4.30 -19.22 -14.00
N THR A 178 4.72 -18.60 -15.09
CA THR A 178 6.03 -17.96 -15.23
C THR A 178 5.81 -16.55 -15.72
N ILE A 179 6.23 -15.56 -14.95
CA ILE A 179 6.26 -14.16 -15.38
C ILE A 179 7.70 -13.83 -15.78
N THR A 180 7.91 -13.27 -16.97
CA THR A 180 9.22 -12.77 -17.40
C THR A 180 9.18 -11.25 -17.48
N ASP A 181 10.07 -10.57 -16.76
CA ASP A 181 10.21 -9.10 -16.86
C ASP A 181 11.05 -8.69 -18.07
N GLY A 182 11.12 -7.39 -18.34
CA GLY A 182 11.85 -6.86 -19.48
C GLY A 182 13.38 -6.95 -19.39
N SER A 183 13.93 -7.35 -18.24
CA SER A 183 15.35 -7.68 -18.11
C SER A 183 15.65 -9.14 -18.44
N GLY A 184 14.62 -9.97 -18.66
CA GLY A 184 14.73 -11.41 -18.92
C GLY A 184 14.74 -12.28 -17.66
N LEU A 185 14.51 -11.71 -16.47
CA LEU A 185 14.35 -12.49 -15.24
C LEU A 185 13.01 -13.22 -15.25
N LYS A 186 13.04 -14.50 -14.88
CA LYS A 186 11.85 -15.37 -14.82
C LYS A 186 11.45 -15.60 -13.37
N TYR A 187 10.20 -15.28 -13.05
CA TYR A 187 9.55 -15.48 -11.75
C TYR A 187 8.62 -16.69 -11.88
N ILE A 188 8.95 -17.79 -11.20
CA ILE A 188 8.33 -19.10 -11.40
C ILE A 188 7.43 -19.44 -10.21
N PHE A 189 6.14 -19.63 -10.47
CA PHE A 189 5.09 -19.88 -9.47
C PHE A 189 4.55 -21.31 -9.58
N GLU A 190 5.17 -22.25 -8.86
CA GLU A 190 4.82 -23.68 -8.92
C GLU A 190 4.00 -24.17 -7.72
N ASP A 191 3.94 -23.39 -6.64
CA ASP A 191 3.12 -23.69 -5.47
C ASP A 191 1.84 -22.86 -5.45
N TYR A 192 0.79 -23.38 -4.79
CA TYR A 192 -0.52 -22.72 -4.73
C TYR A 192 -1.27 -23.03 -3.43
N SER A 193 -2.24 -22.17 -3.11
CA SER A 193 -3.23 -22.39 -2.06
C SER A 193 -4.55 -22.87 -2.67
N LEU A 194 -5.34 -23.60 -1.88
CA LEU A 194 -6.67 -24.07 -2.25
C LEU A 194 -7.71 -23.45 -1.31
N SER A 195 -8.84 -23.02 -1.85
CA SER A 195 -10.03 -22.62 -1.10
C SER A 195 -11.24 -23.42 -1.58
N ARG A 196 -12.32 -23.43 -0.80
CA ARG A 196 -13.55 -24.21 -1.04
C ARG A 196 -14.79 -23.34 -0.93
N THR A 197 -15.48 -23.17 -2.03
CA THR A 197 -16.68 -22.34 -2.13
C THR A 197 -17.94 -23.15 -2.37
N SER A 198 -19.09 -22.66 -1.88
CA SER A 198 -20.42 -23.19 -2.10
C SER A 198 -21.27 -22.16 -2.88
N GLU A 199 -21.59 -22.45 -4.13
CA GLU A 199 -22.23 -21.46 -5.02
C GLU A 199 -23.73 -21.70 -5.24
N ASP A 200 -24.35 -22.72 -4.64
CA ASP A 200 -25.75 -23.05 -4.92
C ASP A 200 -26.55 -23.49 -3.68
N THR A 201 -27.82 -23.07 -3.66
CA THR A 201 -28.95 -23.60 -2.88
C THR A 201 -29.12 -25.13 -2.95
N ARG A 202 -28.32 -25.82 -3.79
CA ARG A 202 -28.24 -27.28 -3.96
C ARG A 202 -26.97 -27.93 -3.39
N ALA A 203 -26.14 -27.19 -2.63
CA ALA A 203 -24.98 -27.72 -1.89
C ALA A 203 -23.89 -28.43 -2.74
N LYS A 204 -23.56 -27.91 -3.94
CA LYS A 204 -22.36 -28.34 -4.68
C LYS A 204 -21.15 -27.50 -4.25
N GLU A 205 -20.12 -28.15 -3.72
CA GLU A 205 -18.91 -27.51 -3.19
C GLU A 205 -17.70 -27.83 -4.10
N PHE A 206 -16.90 -26.81 -4.43
CA PHE A 206 -15.74 -26.95 -5.32
C PHE A 206 -14.48 -26.38 -4.66
N ASN A 207 -13.37 -27.09 -4.85
CA ASN A 207 -12.05 -26.57 -4.52
C ASN A 207 -11.47 -25.85 -5.74
N TYR A 208 -10.84 -24.70 -5.52
CA TYR A 208 -10.16 -23.93 -6.56
C TYR A 208 -8.81 -23.44 -6.05
N LYS A 209 -7.90 -23.14 -6.98
CA LYS A 209 -6.60 -22.53 -6.65
C LYS A 209 -6.79 -21.04 -6.41
N SER A 210 -6.63 -20.60 -5.17
CA SER A 210 -6.94 -19.24 -4.71
C SER A 210 -5.74 -18.29 -4.82
N ALA A 211 -4.52 -18.82 -4.83
CA ALA A 211 -3.31 -18.06 -5.08
C ALA A 211 -2.15 -18.97 -5.52
N PHE A 212 -1.17 -18.40 -6.22
CA PHE A 212 0.06 -19.04 -6.65
C PHE A 212 1.27 -18.31 -6.06
N PHE A 213 2.27 -19.05 -5.59
CA PHE A 213 3.37 -18.53 -4.80
C PHE A 213 4.68 -18.63 -5.57
N LEU A 214 5.48 -17.57 -5.54
CA LEU A 214 6.78 -17.54 -6.20
C LEU A 214 7.70 -18.56 -5.54
N THR A 215 8.20 -19.54 -6.30
CA THR A 215 9.07 -20.60 -5.78
C THR A 215 10.54 -20.36 -6.11
N ARG A 216 10.82 -19.72 -7.25
CA ARG A 216 12.18 -19.49 -7.75
C ARG A 216 12.24 -18.31 -8.71
N ILE A 217 13.38 -17.61 -8.70
CA ILE A 217 13.75 -16.64 -9.72
C ILE A 217 14.98 -17.18 -10.46
N THR A 218 14.96 -17.12 -11.79
CA THR A 218 16.13 -17.45 -12.62
C THR A 218 16.48 -16.30 -13.56
N ASP A 219 17.77 -16.16 -13.86
CA ASP A 219 18.24 -15.25 -14.89
C ASP A 219 17.96 -15.78 -16.30
N GLN A 220 18.31 -14.99 -17.30
CA GLN A 220 18.16 -15.32 -18.71
C GLN A 220 19.04 -16.50 -19.18
N ASN A 221 20.06 -16.87 -18.39
CA ASN A 221 20.87 -18.09 -18.58
C ASN A 221 20.29 -19.30 -17.83
N ASN A 222 19.11 -19.15 -17.21
CA ASN A 222 18.45 -20.12 -16.32
C ASN A 222 19.26 -20.44 -15.04
N VAL A 223 20.20 -19.57 -14.65
CA VAL A 223 20.89 -19.67 -13.35
C VAL A 223 19.92 -19.23 -12.26
N THR A 224 19.85 -20.00 -11.18
CA THR A 224 18.98 -19.66 -10.04
C THR A 224 19.52 -18.45 -9.29
N VAL A 225 18.68 -17.42 -9.19
CA VAL A 225 18.96 -16.13 -8.56
C VAL A 225 18.45 -16.11 -7.12
N ALA A 226 17.26 -16.67 -6.89
CA ALA A 226 16.66 -16.80 -5.57
C ALA A 226 15.71 -18.00 -5.49
N ASN A 227 15.58 -18.58 -4.29
CA ASN A 227 14.63 -19.65 -3.98
C ASN A 227 13.71 -19.23 -2.82
N PHE A 228 12.50 -19.77 -2.82
CA PHE A 228 11.47 -19.49 -1.84
C PHE A 228 10.91 -20.81 -1.32
N SER A 229 10.77 -20.95 -0.01
CA SER A 229 10.17 -22.14 0.61
C SER A 229 8.90 -21.77 1.38
N TYR A 230 7.91 -22.66 1.34
CA TYR A 230 6.61 -22.46 1.97
C TYR A 230 6.22 -23.65 2.81
N GLN A 231 5.62 -23.37 3.96
CA GLN A 231 4.89 -24.34 4.76
C GLN A 231 3.46 -24.47 4.22
N LYS A 232 3.05 -25.69 3.84
CA LYS A 232 1.67 -25.99 3.44
C LYS A 232 0.87 -26.52 4.62
N ASN A 233 -0.25 -25.87 4.94
CA ASN A 233 -1.14 -26.32 6.01
C ASN A 233 -2.55 -26.57 5.45
N ASN A 234 -3.09 -27.75 5.77
CA ASN A 234 -4.42 -28.17 5.36
C ASN A 234 -5.39 -28.01 6.51
N LYS A 235 -6.56 -27.44 6.24
CA LYS A 235 -7.72 -27.50 7.13
C LYS A 235 -8.81 -28.34 6.49
N TYR A 236 -9.39 -29.26 7.26
CA TYR A 236 -10.48 -30.13 6.82
C TYR A 236 -11.79 -29.72 7.49
N ILE A 237 -12.92 -30.02 6.85
CA ILE A 237 -14.25 -29.72 7.38
C ILE A 237 -14.57 -30.68 8.53
N GLY A 238 -14.75 -30.17 9.75
CA GLY A 238 -15.11 -31.01 10.89
C GLY A 238 -14.02 -32.00 11.32
N SER A 239 -14.23 -32.64 12.48
CA SER A 239 -13.26 -33.58 13.03
C SER A 239 -13.32 -34.92 12.29
N GLY A 240 -12.21 -35.33 11.66
CA GLY A 240 -12.04 -36.67 11.07
C GLY A 240 -12.52 -36.84 9.63
N THR A 241 -12.85 -35.75 8.91
CA THR A 241 -13.19 -35.85 7.48
C THR A 241 -11.96 -35.69 6.58
N SER A 242 -12.04 -36.19 5.35
CA SER A 242 -11.04 -35.96 4.29
C SER A 242 -11.39 -34.78 3.38
N TYR A 243 -12.45 -34.03 3.69
CA TYR A 243 -12.90 -32.92 2.85
C TYR A 243 -12.07 -31.67 3.18
N LEU A 244 -11.15 -31.32 2.27
CA LEU A 244 -10.34 -30.11 2.39
C LEU A 244 -11.25 -28.87 2.34
N LEU A 245 -11.14 -28.03 3.37
CA LEU A 245 -11.77 -26.72 3.46
C LEU A 245 -10.88 -25.66 2.81
N TYR A 246 -9.59 -25.63 3.19
CA TYR A 246 -8.58 -24.85 2.51
C TYR A 246 -7.20 -25.46 2.72
N GLN A 247 -6.26 -25.14 1.82
CA GLN A 247 -4.83 -25.33 1.98
C GLN A 247 -4.16 -23.98 1.84
N ASN A 248 -3.39 -23.56 2.83
CA ASN A 248 -2.61 -22.33 2.74
C ASN A 248 -1.12 -22.61 2.56
N CYS A 249 -0.41 -21.64 1.99
CA CYS A 249 1.04 -21.62 1.93
C CYS A 249 1.55 -20.41 2.70
N LYS A 250 2.41 -20.63 3.68
CA LYS A 250 3.06 -19.56 4.46
C LYS A 250 4.54 -19.56 4.15
N LEU A 251 5.06 -18.42 3.68
CA LEU A 251 6.47 -18.27 3.33
C LEU A 251 7.32 -18.51 4.58
N GLU A 252 8.33 -19.37 4.45
CA GLU A 252 9.30 -19.67 5.52
C GLU A 252 10.64 -19.02 5.23
N THR A 253 11.14 -19.13 4.00
CA THR A 253 12.46 -18.59 3.65
C THR A 253 12.50 -17.98 2.25
N ILE A 254 13.29 -16.92 2.11
CA ILE A 254 13.81 -16.40 0.83
C ILE A 254 15.32 -16.58 0.89
N SER A 255 15.92 -17.28 -0.07
CA SER A 255 17.36 -17.59 -0.07
C SER A 255 18.02 -17.19 -1.38
N THR A 256 19.21 -16.59 -1.30
CA THR A 256 20.09 -16.28 -2.44
C THR A 256 21.49 -16.80 -2.14
N LYS A 257 22.43 -16.63 -3.08
CA LYS A 257 23.85 -16.95 -2.82
C LYS A 257 24.48 -16.12 -1.69
N TYR A 258 23.86 -15.00 -1.29
CA TYR A 258 24.39 -14.08 -0.27
C TYR A 258 23.90 -14.36 1.16
N GLY A 259 22.82 -15.13 1.31
CA GLY A 259 22.18 -15.37 2.60
C GLY A 259 20.70 -15.68 2.45
N LYS A 260 19.95 -15.55 3.55
CA LYS A 260 18.51 -15.82 3.58
C LYS A 260 17.74 -14.90 4.53
N ILE A 261 16.49 -14.66 4.19
CA ILE A 261 15.49 -14.09 5.08
C ILE A 261 14.59 -15.22 5.57
N VAL A 262 14.40 -15.33 6.87
CA VAL A 262 13.57 -16.36 7.52
C VAL A 262 12.37 -15.71 8.20
N PHE A 263 11.19 -16.28 7.98
CA PHE A 263 9.92 -15.83 8.53
C PHE A 263 9.42 -16.83 9.58
N GLU A 264 9.17 -16.34 10.78
CA GLU A 264 8.60 -17.13 11.87
C GLU A 264 7.09 -16.93 11.91
N ASN A 265 6.34 -17.95 11.48
CA ASN A 265 4.88 -17.92 11.45
C ASN A 265 4.30 -18.49 12.76
N GLY A 266 3.32 -17.80 13.36
CA GLY A 266 2.57 -18.30 14.51
C GLY A 266 1.09 -18.50 14.18
N TYR A 267 0.55 -19.68 14.47
CA TYR A 267 -0.85 -20.04 14.24
C TYR A 267 -1.67 -19.95 15.54
N ALA A 268 -2.87 -19.39 15.46
CA ALA A 268 -3.83 -19.31 16.55
C ALA A 268 -5.19 -19.83 16.09
N SER A 269 -5.54 -21.05 16.51
CA SER A 269 -6.80 -21.70 16.13
C SER A 269 -8.06 -20.97 16.62
N SER A 270 -7.94 -20.13 17.65
CA SER A 270 -9.05 -19.30 18.13
C SER A 270 -9.48 -18.21 17.13
N LEU A 271 -8.68 -17.94 16.11
CA LEU A 271 -8.94 -16.89 15.12
C LEU A 271 -9.48 -17.42 13.78
N ASP A 272 -9.56 -18.74 13.62
CA ASP A 272 -9.89 -19.42 12.36
C ASP A 272 -11.26 -19.05 11.76
N ASP A 273 -12.20 -18.62 12.60
CA ASP A 273 -13.56 -18.23 12.22
C ASP A 273 -13.85 -16.77 12.65
N THR A 274 -12.79 -15.96 12.79
CA THR A 274 -12.86 -14.53 13.12
C THR A 274 -12.46 -13.68 11.92
N ASN A 275 -12.65 -12.37 12.00
CA ASN A 275 -12.23 -11.45 10.92
C ASN A 275 -10.71 -11.13 10.96
N ASN A 276 -9.89 -12.16 11.20
CA ASN A 276 -8.43 -12.10 11.29
C ASN A 276 -7.78 -13.29 10.58
N ASP A 277 -6.62 -13.09 9.96
CA ASP A 277 -5.77 -14.21 9.56
C ASP A 277 -5.34 -15.00 10.81
N ALA A 278 -5.63 -16.30 10.83
CA ALA A 278 -5.24 -17.19 11.93
C ALA A 278 -3.72 -17.32 12.09
N TYR A 279 -2.95 -16.96 11.07
CA TYR A 279 -1.51 -16.88 11.12
C TYR A 279 -1.06 -15.44 11.39
N SER A 280 0.06 -15.30 12.08
CA SER A 280 0.75 -14.05 12.37
C SER A 280 2.24 -14.20 12.10
N ILE A 281 2.93 -13.12 11.74
CA ILE A 281 4.39 -13.12 11.62
C ILE A 281 4.99 -12.74 12.97
N LYS A 282 5.60 -13.68 13.67
CA LYS A 282 6.28 -13.40 14.95
C LYS A 282 7.58 -12.65 14.75
N SER A 283 8.32 -13.02 13.71
CA SER A 283 9.56 -12.37 13.37
C SER A 283 10.00 -12.55 11.92
N VAL A 284 10.88 -11.66 11.48
CA VAL A 284 11.62 -11.75 10.22
C VAL A 284 13.10 -11.63 10.56
N SER A 285 13.91 -12.60 10.15
CA SER A 285 15.35 -12.63 10.46
C SER A 285 16.18 -12.59 9.18
N LEU A 286 17.23 -11.78 9.16
CA LEU A 286 18.25 -11.77 8.13
C LEU A 286 19.43 -12.62 8.58
N LEU A 287 19.79 -13.62 7.79
CA LEU A 287 20.93 -14.49 8.03
C LEU A 287 21.88 -14.46 6.84
N ASP A 288 23.17 -14.56 7.11
CA ASP A 288 24.17 -14.69 6.06
C ASP A 288 24.17 -16.09 5.42
N SER A 289 25.04 -16.31 4.44
CA SER A 289 25.20 -17.59 3.73
C SER A 289 25.55 -18.76 4.67
N SER A 290 26.19 -18.48 5.80
CA SER A 290 26.54 -19.44 6.85
C SER A 290 25.42 -19.64 7.89
N SER A 291 24.23 -19.09 7.65
CA SER A 291 23.08 -19.12 8.57
C SER A 291 23.35 -18.50 9.95
N ARG A 292 24.24 -17.51 10.04
CA ARG A 292 24.43 -16.71 11.25
C ARG A 292 23.47 -15.52 11.23
N LEU A 293 22.92 -15.17 12.38
CA LEU A 293 22.00 -14.04 12.50
C LEU A 293 22.74 -12.71 12.28
N VAL A 294 22.26 -11.91 11.33
CA VAL A 294 22.75 -10.54 11.08
C VAL A 294 21.87 -9.54 11.83
N SER A 295 20.54 -9.65 11.67
CA SER A 295 19.55 -8.81 12.35
C SER A 295 18.18 -9.48 12.33
N LYS A 296 17.29 -9.09 13.25
CA LYS A 296 15.93 -9.61 13.37
C LYS A 296 14.94 -8.47 13.58
N TYR A 297 13.75 -8.56 12.99
CA TYR A 297 12.59 -7.78 13.40
C TYR A 297 11.61 -8.70 14.13
N ARG A 298 11.16 -8.28 15.32
CA ARG A 298 10.11 -8.95 16.10
C ARG A 298 8.85 -8.10 16.08
N MET A 299 7.70 -8.75 15.89
CA MET A 299 6.39 -8.11 15.88
C MET A 299 5.56 -8.60 17.06
N GLU A 300 4.93 -7.66 17.76
CA GLU A 300 3.91 -7.97 18.76
C GLU A 300 2.57 -7.38 18.34
N TYR A 301 1.49 -8.01 18.80
CA TYR A 301 0.14 -7.70 18.37
C TYR A 301 -0.77 -7.46 19.56
N ALA A 302 -1.83 -6.68 19.33
CA ALA A 302 -2.91 -6.45 20.29
C ALA A 302 -4.27 -6.58 19.59
N ASP A 303 -5.32 -6.86 20.36
CA ASP A 303 -6.68 -6.82 19.85
C ASP A 303 -7.19 -5.38 19.86
N PHE A 304 -7.81 -4.96 18.76
CA PHE A 304 -8.42 -3.64 18.65
C PHE A 304 -9.68 -3.58 19.51
N HIS A 305 -9.78 -2.54 20.34
CA HIS A 305 -10.88 -2.32 21.25
C HIS A 305 -11.34 -0.86 21.21
N ILE A 306 -12.66 -0.66 21.11
CA ILE A 306 -13.29 0.66 21.18
C ILE A 306 -13.87 0.88 22.59
N PRO A 307 -13.31 1.81 23.38
CA PRO A 307 -13.83 2.14 24.69
C PRO A 307 -14.98 3.15 24.56
N GLY A 308 -16.24 2.68 24.68
CA GLY A 308 -17.41 3.56 24.68
C GLY A 308 -18.62 3.03 23.89
N PRO A 309 -19.65 3.88 23.68
CA PRO A 309 -20.91 3.51 23.01
C PRO A 309 -20.83 3.56 21.48
N GLN A 310 -19.68 3.91 20.89
CA GLN A 310 -19.51 4.01 19.44
C GLN A 310 -19.72 2.64 18.75
N PRO A 311 -20.00 2.62 17.43
CA PRO A 311 -20.09 1.37 16.68
C PRO A 311 -18.84 0.51 16.89
N LYS A 312 -19.03 -0.76 17.21
CA LYS A 312 -17.93 -1.74 17.44
C LYS A 312 -17.28 -2.19 16.13
N THR A 313 -17.11 -1.28 15.19
CA THR A 313 -16.40 -1.49 13.93
C THR A 313 -14.98 -1.94 14.22
N ASN A 314 -14.49 -2.96 13.52
CA ASN A 314 -13.15 -3.52 13.69
C ASN A 314 -12.84 -4.13 15.08
N GLU A 315 -13.80 -4.18 16.01
CA GLU A 315 -13.61 -4.74 17.36
C GLU A 315 -13.10 -6.19 17.29
N GLY A 316 -12.06 -6.49 18.08
CA GLY A 316 -11.41 -7.80 18.13
C GLY A 316 -10.47 -8.11 16.96
N LYS A 317 -10.28 -7.18 16.00
CA LYS A 317 -9.27 -7.36 14.95
C LYS A 317 -7.86 -7.16 15.48
N ARG A 318 -6.92 -7.98 15.02
CA ARG A 318 -5.50 -7.90 15.34
C ARG A 318 -4.93 -6.59 14.81
N THR A 319 -4.15 -5.91 15.64
CA THR A 319 -3.37 -4.73 15.29
C THR A 319 -1.89 -4.97 15.55
N LEU A 320 -1.01 -4.37 14.74
CA LEU A 320 0.43 -4.37 15.01
C LEU A 320 0.68 -3.43 16.18
N TRP A 321 1.20 -3.92 17.29
CA TRP A 321 1.41 -3.12 18.50
C TRP A 321 2.82 -2.53 18.55
N THR A 322 3.83 -3.39 18.38
CA THR A 322 5.24 -3.02 18.39
C THR A 322 5.99 -3.68 17.23
N LEU A 323 7.03 -2.99 16.75
CA LEU A 323 8.03 -3.53 15.84
C LEU A 323 9.41 -3.22 16.40
N ASP A 324 10.09 -4.25 16.89
CA ASP A 324 11.43 -4.14 17.45
C ASP A 324 12.46 -4.66 16.45
N LYS A 325 13.51 -3.89 16.21
CA LYS A 325 14.72 -4.37 15.52
C LYS A 325 15.71 -4.84 16.56
N LEU A 326 16.27 -6.02 16.33
CA LEU A 326 17.29 -6.65 17.16
C LEU A 326 18.58 -6.85 16.37
N ASP A 327 19.70 -6.71 17.06
CA ASP A 327 21.04 -7.00 16.52
C ASP A 327 21.32 -8.52 16.47
N LYS A 328 22.52 -8.88 16.03
CA LYS A 328 23.00 -10.28 15.99
C LYS A 328 23.01 -11.00 17.34
N ASN A 329 23.07 -10.24 18.44
CA ASN A 329 23.03 -10.74 19.81
C ASN A 329 21.61 -10.73 20.41
N GLN A 330 20.60 -10.42 19.58
CA GLN A 330 19.20 -10.30 19.97
C GLN A 330 18.93 -9.20 21.00
N GLN A 331 19.76 -8.16 21.04
CA GLN A 331 19.48 -6.95 21.81
C GLN A 331 18.61 -6.02 20.98
N VAL A 332 17.57 -5.42 21.59
CA VAL A 332 16.71 -4.44 20.91
C VAL A 332 17.51 -3.15 20.69
N ILE A 333 17.62 -2.73 19.43
CA ILE A 333 18.39 -1.54 19.02
C ILE A 333 17.51 -0.41 18.46
N GLU A 334 16.32 -0.75 17.96
CA GLU A 334 15.31 0.21 17.48
C GLU A 334 13.92 -0.35 17.85
N SER A 335 12.98 0.52 18.22
CA SER A 335 11.60 0.11 18.53
C SER A 335 10.61 1.12 17.96
N ARG A 336 9.49 0.62 17.45
CA ARG A 336 8.33 1.40 17.02
C ARG A 336 7.09 0.92 17.74
N LYS A 337 6.19 1.84 18.07
CA LYS A 337 4.87 1.54 18.63
C LYS A 337 3.79 2.13 17.76
N PHE A 338 2.69 1.41 17.59
CA PHE A 338 1.58 1.84 16.76
C PHE A 338 0.31 1.96 17.60
N ARG A 339 -0.47 3.00 17.32
CA ARG A 339 -1.79 3.23 17.92
C ARG A 339 -2.80 3.45 16.82
N TYR A 340 -4.02 3.01 17.06
CA TYR A 340 -5.12 3.04 16.09
C TYR A 340 -6.24 3.93 16.62
N ASP A 341 -7.05 4.47 15.71
CA ASP A 341 -8.13 5.38 16.05
C ASP A 341 -9.30 4.62 16.69
N THR A 342 -9.59 4.92 17.95
CA THR A 342 -10.68 4.30 18.73
C THR A 342 -11.84 5.26 19.00
N SER A 343 -11.75 6.52 18.56
CA SER A 343 -12.74 7.57 18.83
C SER A 343 -13.42 8.11 17.58
N GLY A 344 -12.81 7.93 16.42
CA GLY A 344 -13.24 8.48 15.16
C GLY A 344 -12.52 9.79 14.81
N SER A 345 -12.84 10.30 13.62
CA SER A 345 -12.21 11.47 13.00
C SER A 345 -12.26 12.70 13.89
N GLU A 346 -11.17 13.48 13.87
CA GLU A 346 -11.11 14.82 14.49
C GLU A 346 -11.93 15.86 13.74
N THR A 347 -12.37 15.56 12.51
CA THR A 347 -13.17 16.46 11.68
C THR A 347 -14.60 16.53 12.22
N SER A 348 -15.10 17.74 12.45
CA SER A 348 -16.51 17.94 12.78
C SER A 348 -17.39 17.87 11.52
N TYR A 349 -18.37 16.97 11.55
CA TYR A 349 -19.36 16.79 10.47
C TYR A 349 -20.74 17.36 10.80
N SER A 350 -20.97 17.72 12.07
CA SER A 350 -22.24 18.25 12.57
C SER A 350 -22.04 19.71 13.01
N PRO A 351 -23.06 20.58 12.86
CA PRO A 351 -23.01 21.95 13.38
C PRO A 351 -23.03 22.03 14.92
N LEU A 352 -23.17 20.90 15.61
CA LEU A 352 -23.20 20.84 17.08
C LEU A 352 -21.79 20.70 17.68
N PRO A 353 -21.59 21.13 18.93
CA PRO A 353 -20.35 20.89 19.68
C PRO A 353 -20.04 19.40 19.89
N ASP A 354 -21.05 18.53 19.78
CA ASP A 354 -20.95 17.09 20.01
C ASP A 354 -21.17 16.29 18.69
N PRO A 355 -20.14 15.58 18.19
CA PRO A 355 -20.24 14.69 17.02
C PRO A 355 -21.22 13.52 17.18
N GLU A 356 -21.55 13.10 18.41
CA GLU A 356 -22.51 12.02 18.68
C GLU A 356 -23.96 12.44 18.40
N SER A 357 -24.21 13.74 18.27
CA SER A 357 -25.53 14.33 18.00
C SER A 357 -25.84 14.45 16.49
N TYR A 358 -25.15 13.69 15.64
CA TYR A 358 -25.36 13.67 14.18
C TYR A 358 -26.72 13.09 13.79
N GLY A 359 -27.44 13.76 12.88
CA GLY A 359 -28.75 13.34 12.41
C GLY A 359 -29.81 13.28 13.54
N ASN A 360 -30.60 12.20 13.55
CA ASN A 360 -31.74 12.03 14.48
C ASN A 360 -31.37 11.19 15.72
N PHE A 361 -30.43 11.66 16.56
CA PHE A 361 -29.88 10.89 17.68
C PHE A 361 -30.89 10.56 18.81
N LEU A 362 -31.98 11.32 18.94
CA LEU A 362 -33.07 11.07 19.88
C LEU A 362 -34.06 10.02 19.37
N CYS A 363 -34.19 9.91 18.04
CA CYS A 363 -35.06 8.96 17.36
C CYS A 363 -34.31 8.24 16.25
N PRO A 364 -33.32 7.41 16.62
CA PRO A 364 -32.43 6.80 15.64
C PRO A 364 -33.24 5.97 14.64
N SER A 365 -33.15 6.34 13.36
CA SER A 365 -33.64 5.50 12.26
C SER A 365 -32.54 4.51 11.88
N THR A 366 -32.94 3.31 11.45
CA THR A 366 -32.00 2.34 10.89
C THR A 366 -31.45 2.88 9.56
N GLY A 367 -30.19 3.32 9.51
CA GLY A 367 -29.52 3.61 8.23
C GLY A 367 -28.52 4.75 8.18
N TYR A 368 -28.49 5.66 9.16
CA TYR A 368 -27.53 6.77 9.17
C TYR A 368 -26.44 6.54 10.22
N VAL A 369 -25.18 6.55 9.78
CA VAL A 369 -23.99 6.43 10.64
C VAL A 369 -23.20 7.73 10.51
N SER A 370 -22.75 8.28 11.65
CA SER A 370 -21.92 9.48 11.65
C SER A 370 -20.64 9.25 10.83
N PRO A 371 -20.29 10.14 9.87
CA PRO A 371 -19.05 10.04 9.12
C PRO A 371 -17.78 10.03 9.98
N THR A 372 -17.86 10.53 11.23
CA THR A 372 -16.78 10.44 12.22
C THR A 372 -16.29 9.00 12.42
N TYR A 373 -17.18 8.01 12.31
CA TYR A 373 -16.84 6.61 12.59
C TYR A 373 -16.17 5.88 11.43
N ASN A 374 -16.04 6.51 10.25
CA ASN A 374 -15.35 5.91 9.09
C ASN A 374 -13.86 5.65 9.34
N THR A 375 -13.26 6.31 10.33
CA THR A 375 -11.82 6.21 10.62
C THR A 375 -11.50 5.20 11.75
N LEU A 376 -12.50 4.61 12.39
CA LEU A 376 -12.30 3.67 13.50
C LEU A 376 -11.49 2.46 13.06
N GLY A 377 -10.36 2.22 13.73
CA GLY A 377 -9.40 1.17 13.41
C GLY A 377 -8.32 1.56 12.40
N LEU A 378 -8.33 2.80 11.87
CA LEU A 378 -7.21 3.28 11.07
C LEU A 378 -5.98 3.58 11.95
N LEU A 379 -4.77 3.46 11.39
CA LEU A 379 -3.53 3.87 12.05
C LEU A 379 -3.63 5.35 12.44
N LYS A 380 -3.46 5.65 13.73
CA LYS A 380 -3.53 7.00 14.29
C LYS A 380 -2.15 7.57 14.58
N GLN A 381 -1.24 6.76 15.13
CA GLN A 381 0.08 7.21 15.53
C GLN A 381 1.13 6.12 15.40
N MET A 382 2.34 6.52 15.01
CA MET A 382 3.55 5.71 15.03
C MET A 382 4.65 6.42 15.82
N ASP A 383 5.11 5.81 16.90
CA ASP A 383 6.29 6.26 17.63
C ASP A 383 7.56 5.80 16.87
N LEU A 384 8.54 6.71 16.76
CA LEU A 384 9.75 6.51 15.96
C LEU A 384 10.94 6.05 16.85
N PRO A 385 11.90 5.28 16.31
CA PRO A 385 13.05 4.77 17.09
C PRO A 385 13.87 5.83 17.81
N GLU A 386 13.93 7.05 17.28
CA GLU A 386 14.65 8.20 17.83
C GLU A 386 13.89 8.96 18.93
N GLY A 387 12.69 8.52 19.29
CA GLY A 387 11.93 9.04 20.44
C GLY A 387 10.81 10.05 20.11
N GLY A 388 10.59 10.42 18.85
CA GLY A 388 9.45 11.26 18.39
C GLY A 388 8.25 10.45 17.88
N SER A 389 7.28 11.09 17.21
CA SER A 389 6.13 10.37 16.64
C SER A 389 5.55 11.02 15.36
N VAL A 390 4.83 10.22 14.58
CA VAL A 390 4.02 10.67 13.44
C VAL A 390 2.56 10.33 13.73
N VAL A 391 1.68 11.32 13.63
CA VAL A 391 0.23 11.18 13.82
C VAL A 391 -0.46 11.34 12.46
N TYR A 392 -1.25 10.34 12.08
CA TYR A 392 -2.02 10.30 10.84
C TYR A 392 -3.48 10.57 11.17
N ASN A 393 -3.97 11.75 10.78
CA ASN A 393 -5.36 12.14 11.02
C ASN A 393 -6.14 11.91 9.74
N PHE A 394 -6.86 10.78 9.70
CA PHE A 394 -7.81 10.46 8.65
C PHE A 394 -9.16 11.13 8.89
N GLU A 395 -9.94 11.26 7.83
CA GLU A 395 -11.31 11.74 7.85
C GLU A 395 -12.16 10.99 6.82
N ALA A 396 -13.49 11.08 6.92
CA ALA A 396 -14.40 10.63 5.87
C ALA A 396 -14.12 11.35 4.54
N GLY A 397 -13.99 10.57 3.47
CA GLY A 397 -13.86 11.10 2.12
C GLY A 397 -15.17 11.75 1.65
N THR A 398 -15.08 12.61 0.64
CA THR A 398 -16.25 13.27 0.05
C THR A 398 -16.30 13.06 -1.47
N VAL A 399 -17.47 12.77 -2.01
CA VAL A 399 -17.75 12.76 -3.45
C VAL A 399 -18.72 13.89 -3.81
N TYR A 400 -18.67 14.39 -5.05
CA TYR A 400 -19.60 15.40 -5.53
C TYR A 400 -21.03 14.84 -5.60
N LEU A 401 -21.96 15.58 -5.00
CA LEU A 401 -23.39 15.38 -5.13
C LEU A 401 -24.04 16.76 -5.19
N ASP A 402 -24.78 17.06 -6.26
CA ASP A 402 -25.43 18.37 -6.39
C ASP A 402 -26.56 18.52 -5.36
N LYS A 403 -26.36 19.43 -4.42
CA LYS A 403 -27.30 19.81 -3.37
C LYS A 403 -27.81 21.24 -3.56
N SER A 404 -27.49 21.90 -4.68
CA SER A 404 -27.78 23.33 -4.91
C SER A 404 -29.27 23.64 -4.92
N ASN A 405 -30.11 22.69 -5.35
CA ASN A 405 -31.56 22.84 -5.46
C ASN A 405 -32.35 22.02 -4.42
N VAL A 406 -31.67 21.39 -3.46
CA VAL A 406 -32.32 20.55 -2.45
C VAL A 406 -33.16 21.43 -1.53
N GLN A 407 -34.46 21.12 -1.47
CA GLN A 407 -35.41 21.72 -0.54
C GLN A 407 -35.61 20.77 0.62
N LEU A 408 -35.25 21.20 1.82
CA LEU A 408 -35.39 20.41 3.04
C LEU A 408 -36.62 20.87 3.82
N ASP A 409 -37.46 19.90 4.20
CA ASP A 409 -38.51 20.11 5.17
C ASP A 409 -37.97 19.74 6.57
N ASN A 410 -38.17 20.63 7.55
CA ASN A 410 -37.73 20.44 8.93
C ASN A 410 -38.73 19.64 9.78
N THR A 411 -39.59 18.83 9.14
CA THR A 411 -40.49 17.89 9.82
C THR A 411 -39.87 16.50 9.99
N VAL A 412 -38.87 16.15 9.18
CA VAL A 412 -38.12 14.89 9.24
C VAL A 412 -36.67 15.13 8.84
N ILE A 413 -35.73 14.36 9.39
CA ILE A 413 -34.34 14.36 8.93
C ILE A 413 -34.24 13.45 7.71
N SER A 414 -34.21 14.04 6.51
CA SER A 414 -34.03 13.36 5.23
C SER A 414 -32.58 13.37 4.75
N ASP A 415 -31.79 14.37 5.16
CA ASP A 415 -30.36 14.47 4.89
C ASP A 415 -29.60 14.86 6.19
N PRO A 416 -29.01 13.90 6.91
CA PRO A 416 -28.32 14.18 8.18
C PRO A 416 -27.00 14.96 8.01
N ASP A 417 -26.50 15.15 6.79
CA ASP A 417 -25.37 16.07 6.54
C ASP A 417 -25.80 17.53 6.59
N LEU A 418 -27.09 17.79 6.37
CA LEU A 418 -27.65 19.14 6.25
C LEU A 418 -28.66 19.46 7.36
N GLN A 419 -29.22 18.44 8.02
CA GLN A 419 -30.23 18.58 9.07
C GLN A 419 -29.75 17.99 10.39
N TYR A 420 -30.09 18.67 11.49
CA TYR A 420 -29.72 18.28 12.84
C TYR A 420 -30.84 18.64 13.83
N LEU A 421 -30.80 18.03 15.02
CA LEU A 421 -31.64 18.42 16.14
C LEU A 421 -31.01 19.63 16.86
N ASP A 422 -31.64 20.79 16.73
CA ASP A 422 -31.28 22.05 17.39
C ASP A 422 -32.00 22.13 18.74
N MET A 423 -31.24 22.34 19.82
CA MET A 423 -31.83 22.53 21.15
C MET A 423 -32.44 23.93 21.24
N VAL A 424 -33.77 23.99 21.34
CA VAL A 424 -34.54 25.24 21.42
C VAL A 424 -34.42 25.85 22.81
N ASN A 425 -34.57 25.03 23.85
CA ASN A 425 -34.35 25.44 25.23
C ASN A 425 -34.12 24.23 26.14
N THR A 426 -33.62 24.52 27.34
CA THR A 426 -33.59 23.60 28.48
C THR A 426 -34.41 24.20 29.60
N ILE A 427 -35.25 23.38 30.23
CA ILE A 427 -36.08 23.78 31.36
C ILE A 427 -35.74 22.87 32.54
N GLY A 428 -35.04 23.41 33.53
CA GLY A 428 -34.89 22.74 34.81
C GLY A 428 -36.22 22.73 35.56
N PHE A 429 -36.60 21.59 36.12
CA PHE A 429 -37.76 21.46 36.99
C PHE A 429 -37.35 20.99 38.38
N ASP A 430 -38.03 21.49 39.39
CA ASP A 430 -38.01 21.01 40.76
C ASP A 430 -39.42 21.06 41.33
N THR A 431 -40.01 19.90 41.61
CA THR A 431 -41.39 19.79 42.13
C THR A 431 -41.59 20.40 43.51
N ASN A 432 -40.53 20.71 44.26
CA ASN A 432 -40.60 21.49 45.51
C ASN A 432 -40.78 23.00 45.24
N THR A 433 -40.34 23.46 44.06
CA THR A 433 -40.41 24.88 43.68
C THR A 433 -41.67 25.17 42.85
N SER A 434 -41.88 24.43 41.77
CA SER A 434 -43.05 24.56 40.90
C SER A 434 -43.38 23.23 40.25
N ARG A 435 -44.63 23.07 39.84
CA ARG A 435 -45.11 21.93 39.03
C ARG A 435 -45.52 22.34 37.62
N ASN A 436 -45.47 23.63 37.31
CA ASN A 436 -45.86 24.17 36.02
C ASN A 436 -44.69 24.96 35.45
N TYR A 437 -44.18 24.52 34.30
CA TYR A 437 -43.06 25.17 33.62
C TYR A 437 -43.47 25.52 32.20
N THR A 438 -43.45 26.81 31.88
CA THR A 438 -43.92 27.32 30.60
C THR A 438 -42.78 27.51 29.61
N PHE A 439 -43.05 27.25 28.33
CA PHE A 439 -42.17 27.66 27.25
C PHE A 439 -42.96 28.24 26.08
N GLN A 440 -42.28 29.09 25.30
CA GLN A 440 -42.83 29.73 24.12
C GLN A 440 -42.41 28.97 22.86
N VAL A 441 -43.38 28.68 22.00
CA VAL A 441 -43.17 28.22 20.64
C VAL A 441 -43.35 29.41 19.72
N SER A 442 -42.30 29.82 19.02
CA SER A 442 -42.33 30.97 18.11
C SER A 442 -42.82 30.63 16.71
N GLU A 443 -42.60 29.39 16.27
CA GLU A 443 -42.88 28.92 14.91
C GLU A 443 -43.55 27.55 14.97
N ALA A 444 -44.45 27.24 14.02
CA ALA A 444 -45.04 25.92 13.94
C ALA A 444 -43.98 24.88 13.56
N GLY A 445 -43.97 23.72 14.22
CA GLY A 445 -43.02 22.67 13.93
C GLY A 445 -43.11 21.46 14.85
N GLN A 446 -42.26 20.47 14.57
CA GLN A 446 -42.12 19.27 15.37
C GLN A 446 -41.08 19.49 16.48
N PHE A 447 -41.47 19.21 17.72
CA PHE A 447 -40.65 19.34 18.92
C PHE A 447 -40.42 17.96 19.54
N PHE A 448 -39.15 17.65 19.79
CA PHE A 448 -38.69 16.44 20.46
C PHE A 448 -38.35 16.82 21.90
N VAL A 449 -39.13 16.31 22.85
CA VAL A 449 -38.95 16.63 24.26
C VAL A 449 -38.33 15.44 24.95
N SER A 450 -37.06 15.55 25.34
CA SER A 450 -36.38 14.58 26.20
C SER A 450 -36.57 14.98 27.66
N PHE A 451 -37.04 14.04 28.48
CA PHE A 451 -37.31 14.25 29.90
C PHE A 451 -36.36 13.41 30.75
N ILE A 452 -35.42 14.09 31.42
CA ILE A 452 -34.38 13.43 32.21
C ILE A 452 -34.55 13.83 33.68
N PRO A 453 -35.06 12.93 34.54
CA PRO A 453 -35.09 13.16 35.98
C PRO A 453 -33.70 12.98 36.59
N ASP A 454 -33.25 13.94 37.39
CA ASP A 454 -31.96 13.88 38.09
C ASP A 454 -32.10 13.19 39.44
N GLU A 455 -33.13 13.55 40.22
CA GLU A 455 -33.44 12.96 41.51
C GLU A 455 -34.95 12.74 41.67
N THR A 456 -35.34 11.62 42.30
CA THR A 456 -36.73 11.38 42.73
C THR A 456 -36.83 11.60 44.23
N TYR A 457 -37.66 12.54 44.66
CA TYR A 457 -37.85 12.82 46.08
C TYR A 457 -38.74 11.75 46.73
N VAL A 458 -38.28 11.26 47.87
CA VAL A 458 -39.01 10.28 48.67
C VAL A 458 -39.94 11.00 49.63
N ILE A 459 -41.21 10.58 49.69
CA ILE A 459 -42.14 11.05 50.73
C ILE A 459 -42.11 10.02 51.88
N PRO A 460 -41.59 10.38 53.07
CA PRO A 460 -41.55 9.47 54.20
C PRO A 460 -42.97 9.10 54.64
N ASN A 461 -43.25 7.80 54.81
CA ASN A 461 -44.56 7.31 55.25
C ASN A 461 -44.40 6.18 56.28
N PRO A 462 -45.12 6.23 57.43
CA PRO A 462 -45.06 5.21 58.49
C PRO A 462 -45.34 3.77 58.03
N HIS A 463 -46.00 3.58 56.89
CA HIS A 463 -46.32 2.27 56.30
C HIS A 463 -45.42 1.87 55.11
N GLY A 464 -44.32 2.61 54.91
CA GLY A 464 -43.39 2.44 53.80
C GLY A 464 -43.39 3.66 52.90
N ASP A 465 -42.20 4.15 52.56
CA ASP A 465 -42.01 5.38 51.80
C ASP A 465 -42.70 5.37 50.44
N ILE A 466 -43.26 6.52 50.05
CA ILE A 466 -43.92 6.69 48.75
C ILE A 466 -42.90 7.29 47.77
N ILE A 467 -42.57 6.53 46.72
CA ILE A 467 -41.70 6.96 45.62
C ILE A 467 -42.58 7.17 44.38
N LEU A 468 -42.72 8.42 43.96
CA LEU A 468 -43.43 8.78 42.74
C LEU A 468 -42.45 9.40 41.75
N THR A 469 -41.95 8.60 40.80
CA THR A 469 -41.04 9.07 39.76
C THR A 469 -41.67 10.24 39.00
N PRO A 470 -40.94 11.36 38.82
CA PRO A 470 -41.48 12.50 38.12
C PRO A 470 -41.76 12.17 36.66
N THR A 471 -42.87 12.69 36.13
CA THR A 471 -43.30 12.59 34.72
C THR A 471 -44.01 13.89 34.33
N TYR A 472 -44.39 14.06 33.06
CA TYR A 472 -45.04 15.30 32.64
C TYR A 472 -46.24 15.09 31.71
N LYS A 473 -47.13 16.10 31.69
CA LYS A 473 -48.12 16.32 30.62
C LYS A 473 -47.91 17.70 30.03
N LEU A 474 -48.03 17.82 28.71
CA LEU A 474 -47.96 19.11 28.03
C LEU A 474 -49.38 19.67 27.82
N ALA A 475 -49.60 20.95 28.14
CA ALA A 475 -50.85 21.65 27.89
C ALA A 475 -50.64 22.97 27.14
N ASN A 476 -51.59 23.34 26.28
CA ASN A 476 -51.58 24.65 25.62
C ASN A 476 -52.11 25.77 26.56
N SER A 477 -52.14 27.01 26.07
CA SER A 477 -52.62 28.18 26.82
C SER A 477 -54.10 28.10 27.27
N ALA A 478 -54.93 27.30 26.59
CA ALA A 478 -56.31 27.02 26.99
C ALA A 478 -56.43 25.92 28.07
N GLY A 479 -55.30 25.34 28.49
CA GLY A 479 -55.25 24.26 29.47
C GLY A 479 -55.52 22.87 28.89
N THR A 480 -55.73 22.76 27.57
CA THR A 480 -55.97 21.49 26.88
C THR A 480 -54.67 20.69 26.79
N ASN A 481 -54.70 19.43 27.21
CA ASN A 481 -53.55 18.53 27.11
C ASN A 481 -53.25 18.21 25.63
N ILE A 482 -51.98 18.37 25.25
CA ILE A 482 -51.47 17.98 23.94
C ILE A 482 -50.86 16.59 24.08
N SER A 483 -51.30 15.68 23.21
CA SER A 483 -50.75 14.32 23.17
C SER A 483 -49.46 14.31 22.36
N GLY A 484 -48.40 13.75 22.95
CA GLY A 484 -47.16 13.46 22.23
C GLY A 484 -47.17 12.03 21.71
N ASN A 485 -46.42 11.77 20.65
CA ASN A 485 -46.18 10.43 20.13
C ASN A 485 -44.71 10.03 20.40
N ARG A 486 -44.45 8.79 20.79
CA ARG A 486 -43.09 8.27 20.98
C ARG A 486 -42.44 7.86 19.65
N GLY A 487 -43.21 7.42 18.64
CA GLY A 487 -42.64 6.90 17.39
C GLY A 487 -41.56 5.84 17.64
N SER A 488 -40.41 5.96 16.97
CA SER A 488 -39.20 5.14 17.16
C SER A 488 -38.16 5.78 18.09
N CYS A 489 -38.56 6.76 18.90
CA CYS A 489 -37.66 7.52 19.76
C CYS A 489 -37.26 6.76 21.04
N ARG A 490 -36.21 7.25 21.70
CA ARG A 490 -35.81 6.78 23.04
C ARG A 490 -36.97 6.90 24.03
N GLU A 491 -36.89 6.15 25.12
CA GLU A 491 -38.00 6.02 26.06
C GLU A 491 -38.41 7.34 26.74
N ASP A 492 -37.44 8.20 26.96
CA ASP A 492 -37.56 9.51 27.59
C ASP A 492 -38.02 10.62 26.63
N VAL A 493 -38.28 10.29 25.35
CA VAL A 493 -38.58 11.27 24.30
C VAL A 493 -40.03 11.18 23.84
N LEU A 494 -40.72 12.32 23.82
CA LEU A 494 -42.02 12.48 23.16
C LEU A 494 -41.96 13.56 22.08
N VAL A 495 -42.60 13.28 20.95
CA VAL A 495 -42.66 14.14 19.78
C VAL A 495 -44.02 14.84 19.73
N TYR A 496 -44.00 16.17 19.57
CA TYR A 496 -45.18 17.02 19.50
C TYR A 496 -45.16 17.86 18.23
N ASN A 497 -46.30 17.99 17.55
CA ASN A 497 -46.48 18.99 16.51
C ASN A 497 -47.13 20.22 17.15
N LEU A 498 -46.34 21.27 17.34
CA LEU A 498 -46.77 22.48 18.04
C LEU A 498 -46.89 23.65 17.06
N VAL A 499 -47.89 24.50 17.27
CA VAL A 499 -48.07 25.78 16.57
C VAL A 499 -47.63 26.94 17.48
N PRO A 500 -47.38 28.15 16.97
CA PRO A 500 -46.95 29.28 17.79
C PRO A 500 -47.87 29.53 18.98
N GLY A 501 -47.29 29.66 20.18
CA GLY A 501 -48.03 29.87 21.42
C GLY A 501 -47.29 29.44 22.67
N THR A 502 -47.92 29.70 23.82
CA THR A 502 -47.42 29.29 25.14
C THR A 502 -47.88 27.88 25.48
N TYR A 503 -46.94 27.03 25.88
CA TYR A 503 -47.24 25.69 26.40
C TYR A 503 -46.69 25.52 27.81
N THR A 504 -47.34 24.67 28.61
CA THR A 504 -46.98 24.40 30.00
C THR A 504 -46.73 22.91 30.19
N PHE A 505 -45.52 22.57 30.63
CA PHE A 505 -45.20 21.26 31.19
C PHE A 505 -45.73 21.18 32.62
N LYS A 506 -46.67 20.27 32.84
CA LYS A 506 -47.24 19.96 34.16
C LYS A 506 -46.55 18.71 34.70
N ILE A 507 -45.69 18.89 35.71
CA ILE A 507 -44.91 17.80 36.30
C ILE A 507 -45.74 17.10 37.38
N THR A 508 -45.91 15.79 37.22
CA THR A 508 -46.49 14.87 38.20
C THR A 508 -45.38 14.02 38.84
N GLY A 509 -45.61 13.43 40.02
CA GLY A 509 -44.56 12.79 40.82
C GLY A 509 -43.71 13.78 41.61
N ASN A 510 -42.61 13.34 42.24
CA ASN A 510 -41.75 14.19 43.07
C ASN A 510 -40.29 13.99 42.71
N GLY A 511 -39.60 15.08 42.42
CA GLY A 511 -38.20 15.10 42.02
C GLY A 511 -37.79 16.40 41.38
N ASN A 512 -36.57 16.42 40.86
CA ASN A 512 -36.03 17.44 39.98
C ASN A 512 -35.44 16.82 38.72
N GLY A 513 -35.11 17.65 37.75
CA GLY A 513 -34.50 17.21 36.50
C GLY A 513 -34.57 18.28 35.42
N SER A 514 -34.41 17.84 34.18
CA SER A 514 -34.38 18.73 33.01
C SER A 514 -35.30 18.23 31.90
N LEU A 515 -35.99 19.18 31.25
CA LEU A 515 -36.63 18.98 29.95
C LEU A 515 -35.79 19.64 28.87
N PHE A 516 -35.40 18.87 27.87
CA PHE A 516 -34.69 19.36 26.70
C PHE A 516 -35.63 19.38 25.51
N ASN A 517 -35.87 20.56 24.94
CA ASN A 517 -36.74 20.73 23.78
C ASN A 517 -35.87 20.89 22.54
N TYR A 518 -35.98 19.96 21.60
CA TYR A 518 -35.26 20.00 20.33
C TYR A 518 -36.21 20.18 19.15
N ARG A 519 -35.72 20.79 18.07
CA ARG A 519 -36.40 20.86 16.78
C ARG A 519 -35.44 20.50 15.66
N ILE A 520 -35.96 19.98 14.54
CA ILE A 520 -35.11 19.78 13.36
C ILE A 520 -34.80 21.13 12.74
N LYS A 521 -33.54 21.33 12.35
CA LYS A 521 -33.06 22.52 11.68
C LYS A 521 -32.14 22.12 10.54
N SER A 522 -32.28 22.82 9.42
CA SER A 522 -31.37 22.70 8.29
C SER A 522 -30.23 23.73 8.39
N LEU A 523 -29.07 23.40 7.85
CA LEU A 523 -27.98 24.36 7.63
C LEU A 523 -28.48 25.53 6.74
N PRO A 524 -27.88 26.72 6.83
CA PRO A 524 -28.18 27.79 5.89
C PRO A 524 -27.67 27.42 4.48
N GLN A 525 -28.45 27.76 3.45
CA GLN A 525 -28.01 27.69 2.06
C GLN A 525 -26.93 28.75 1.77
N PRO A 526 -26.02 28.53 0.79
CA PRO A 526 -25.94 27.36 -0.08
C PRO A 526 -25.30 26.14 0.60
N TYR A 527 -25.84 24.96 0.32
CA TYR A 527 -25.26 23.71 0.82
C TYR A 527 -23.99 23.35 0.07
N LYS A 528 -23.04 22.74 0.78
CA LYS A 528 -21.86 22.15 0.15
C LYS A 528 -22.30 20.94 -0.69
N ASN A 529 -21.94 20.93 -1.96
CA ASN A 529 -22.27 19.87 -2.92
C ASN A 529 -21.35 18.67 -2.70
N ARG A 530 -21.74 17.82 -1.74
CA ARG A 530 -20.99 16.62 -1.37
C ARG A 530 -21.87 15.53 -0.74
N TYR A 531 -21.34 14.31 -0.74
CA TYR A 531 -21.77 13.18 0.07
C TYR A 531 -20.52 12.47 0.66
N PHE A 532 -20.61 11.92 1.86
CA PHE A 532 -19.47 11.25 2.51
C PHE A 532 -19.32 9.80 2.04
N SER A 533 -18.12 9.43 1.59
CA SER A 533 -17.80 8.08 1.14
C SER A 533 -16.30 7.81 1.28
N GLY A 534 -15.95 6.60 1.71
CA GLY A 534 -14.57 6.17 1.93
C GLY A 534 -13.85 6.97 3.04
N THR A 535 -12.52 6.84 3.04
CA THR A 535 -11.62 7.53 3.97
C THR A 535 -10.49 8.20 3.22
N ARG A 536 -9.96 9.31 3.75
CA ARG A 536 -8.81 10.02 3.20
C ARG A 536 -7.97 10.64 4.30
N ILE A 537 -6.72 10.96 4.00
CA ILE A 537 -5.86 11.70 4.93
C ILE A 537 -6.29 13.18 4.99
N ALA A 538 -6.58 13.69 6.19
CA ALA A 538 -6.85 15.11 6.43
C ALA A 538 -5.54 15.86 6.73
N ASN A 539 -4.72 15.31 7.62
CA ASN A 539 -3.40 15.86 7.90
C ASN A 539 -2.45 14.82 8.53
N ILE A 540 -1.15 15.07 8.39
CA ILE A 540 -0.07 14.32 9.03
C ILE A 540 0.73 15.27 9.91
N LYS A 541 0.86 14.95 11.20
CA LYS A 541 1.60 15.74 12.19
C LYS A 541 2.85 14.97 12.62
N TYR A 542 3.98 15.67 12.68
CA TYR A 542 5.27 15.13 13.10
C TYR A 542 5.68 15.79 14.41
N TYR A 543 6.04 14.97 15.40
CA TYR A 543 6.42 15.40 16.74
C TYR A 543 7.87 15.02 17.03
N GLU A 544 8.58 15.92 17.72
CA GLU A 544 9.91 15.65 18.27
C GLU A 544 9.81 14.76 19.51
N SER A 545 10.96 14.28 20.00
CA SER A 545 11.01 13.46 21.21
C SER A 545 10.62 14.18 22.49
N SER A 546 10.68 15.51 22.48
CA SER A 546 10.16 16.38 23.53
C SER A 546 8.62 16.44 23.56
N GLY A 547 7.94 15.92 22.52
CA GLY A 547 6.50 16.07 22.32
C GLY A 547 6.09 17.36 21.58
N ASN A 548 7.05 18.19 21.18
CA ASN A 548 6.76 19.41 20.42
C ASN A 548 6.37 19.09 18.97
N LEU A 549 5.36 19.80 18.45
CA LEU A 549 4.97 19.70 17.04
C LEU A 549 6.06 20.32 16.16
N LYS A 550 6.66 19.50 15.29
CA LYS A 550 7.72 19.87 14.36
C LYS A 550 7.18 20.35 13.01
N LYS A 551 6.20 19.63 12.48
CA LYS A 551 5.68 19.82 11.12
C LYS A 551 4.25 19.29 11.03
N THR A 552 3.42 19.97 10.26
CA THR A 552 2.11 19.48 9.83
C THR A 552 2.01 19.56 8.32
N ILE A 553 1.40 18.56 7.69
CA ILE A 553 0.97 18.62 6.29
C ILE A 553 -0.53 18.40 6.29
N SER A 554 -1.30 19.37 5.78
CA SER A 554 -2.78 19.30 5.73
C SER A 554 -3.27 19.23 4.29
N TYR A 555 -4.42 18.60 4.06
CA TYR A 555 -4.96 18.37 2.72
C TYR A 555 -6.40 18.89 2.61
N ASP A 556 -6.67 19.63 1.53
CA ASP A 556 -8.01 20.08 1.13
C ASP A 556 -8.33 19.49 -0.25
N TYR A 557 -9.55 19.03 -0.42
CA TYR A 557 -10.00 18.25 -1.58
C TYR A 557 -11.19 18.91 -2.30
N ASP A 558 -11.46 20.18 -2.02
CA ASP A 558 -12.53 20.93 -2.67
C ASP A 558 -12.13 21.30 -4.10
N SER A 559 -13.13 21.50 -4.95
CA SER A 559 -12.91 21.95 -6.31
C SER A 559 -12.26 23.34 -6.31
N PHE A 560 -11.22 23.50 -7.12
CA PHE A 560 -10.54 24.79 -7.28
C PHE A 560 -11.34 25.80 -8.11
N SER A 561 -12.33 25.34 -8.88
CA SER A 561 -13.23 26.23 -9.63
C SER A 561 -14.45 26.66 -8.81
N ASN A 562 -14.91 25.81 -7.89
CA ASN A 562 -16.00 26.14 -6.97
C ASN A 562 -15.76 25.46 -5.60
N PRO A 563 -15.29 26.20 -4.58
CA PRO A 563 -15.03 25.64 -3.25
C PRO A 563 -16.25 25.02 -2.55
N ASN A 564 -17.47 25.33 -3.01
CA ASN A 564 -18.68 24.67 -2.50
C ASN A 564 -18.86 23.24 -3.04
N ASN A 565 -18.05 22.79 -4.00
CA ASN A 565 -18.11 21.45 -4.55
C ASN A 565 -16.94 20.60 -4.04
N ALA A 566 -17.21 19.37 -3.60
CA ALA A 566 -16.15 18.38 -3.48
C ALA A 566 -15.56 18.06 -4.86
N SER A 567 -14.24 17.81 -4.94
CA SER A 567 -13.59 17.39 -6.20
C SER A 567 -13.53 15.88 -6.40
N GLY A 568 -14.07 15.11 -5.44
CA GLY A 568 -14.05 13.65 -5.42
C GLY A 568 -15.18 13.04 -6.25
N GLU A 569 -14.90 11.91 -6.88
CA GLU A 569 -15.88 11.10 -7.60
C GLU A 569 -15.67 9.62 -7.27
N SER A 570 -16.75 8.84 -7.21
CA SER A 570 -16.68 7.40 -6.94
C SER A 570 -16.41 6.63 -8.23
N TYR A 571 -15.44 5.72 -8.19
CA TYR A 571 -15.07 4.84 -9.29
C TYR A 571 -15.18 3.39 -8.86
N MET A 572 -15.51 2.50 -9.80
CA MET A 572 -15.60 1.07 -9.55
C MET A 572 -14.33 0.37 -10.05
N ASN A 573 -13.78 -0.56 -9.27
CA ASN A 573 -12.74 -1.44 -9.77
C ASN A 573 -13.36 -2.52 -10.71
N GLU A 574 -12.54 -3.47 -11.15
CA GLU A 574 -12.93 -4.52 -12.09
C GLU A 574 -13.60 -5.74 -11.41
N VAL A 575 -13.78 -5.71 -10.08
CA VAL A 575 -14.37 -6.78 -9.26
C VAL A 575 -15.84 -6.47 -8.94
N CYS A 576 -16.78 -7.26 -9.47
CA CYS A 576 -18.20 -6.88 -9.52
C CYS A 576 -19.14 -7.61 -8.58
N SER A 577 -18.64 -8.54 -7.75
CA SER A 577 -19.51 -9.40 -6.92
C SER A 577 -19.11 -9.40 -5.44
N GLY A 578 -20.12 -9.25 -4.56
CA GLY A 578 -20.10 -9.59 -3.14
C GLY A 578 -20.34 -8.43 -2.16
N ALA A 579 -21.17 -8.64 -1.13
CA ALA A 579 -21.41 -7.71 -0.02
C ALA A 579 -20.18 -7.50 0.90
N GLU A 580 -19.08 -8.19 0.62
CA GLU A 580 -17.80 -8.15 1.35
C GLU A 580 -16.69 -7.38 0.60
N TYR A 581 -17.07 -6.63 -0.44
CA TYR A 581 -16.16 -5.88 -1.29
C TYR A 581 -16.52 -4.39 -1.33
N GLU A 582 -15.59 -3.54 -0.93
CA GLU A 582 -15.48 -2.19 -1.48
C GLU A 582 -15.03 -2.30 -2.96
N GLY A 583 -16.01 -2.54 -3.84
CA GLY A 583 -15.84 -2.48 -5.29
C GLY A 583 -15.59 -1.06 -5.80
N SER A 584 -15.54 -0.07 -4.90
CA SER A 584 -15.41 1.34 -5.25
C SER A 584 -14.36 2.08 -4.42
N PHE A 585 -13.82 3.14 -5.02
CA PHE A 585 -12.89 4.05 -4.36
C PHE A 585 -13.14 5.49 -4.84
N VAL A 586 -12.64 6.47 -4.09
CA VAL A 586 -12.81 7.89 -4.42
C VAL A 586 -11.54 8.41 -5.10
N LEU A 587 -11.71 9.10 -6.24
CA LEU A 587 -10.64 9.87 -6.88
C LEU A 587 -10.95 11.36 -6.83
N TYR A 588 -9.98 12.13 -6.38
CA TYR A 588 -10.00 13.58 -6.28
C TYR A 588 -9.30 14.22 -7.47
N ARG A 589 -9.97 15.18 -8.11
CA ARG A 589 -9.42 15.95 -9.22
C ARG A 589 -8.62 17.16 -8.77
N ASN A 590 -8.90 17.69 -7.59
CA ASN A 590 -8.21 18.86 -7.02
C ASN A 590 -7.78 18.57 -5.58
N ILE A 591 -6.49 18.73 -5.30
CA ILE A 591 -5.93 18.55 -3.96
C ILE A 591 -5.00 19.71 -3.64
N LYS A 592 -5.25 20.41 -2.54
CA LYS A 592 -4.38 21.45 -1.99
C LYS A 592 -3.67 20.90 -0.77
N GLU A 593 -2.36 20.70 -0.89
CA GLU A 593 -1.46 20.30 0.19
C GLU A 593 -0.89 21.56 0.86
N ILE A 594 -1.10 21.71 2.16
CA ILE A 594 -0.74 22.89 2.95
C ILE A 594 0.38 22.51 3.90
N TYR A 595 1.49 23.24 3.87
CA TYR A 595 2.62 23.02 4.77
C TYR A 595 2.42 23.87 6.03
N GLY A 596 2.21 23.21 7.18
CA GLY A 596 1.78 23.84 8.43
C GLY A 596 0.30 23.58 8.75
N THR A 597 -0.25 24.37 9.66
CA THR A 597 -1.70 24.39 9.92
C THR A 597 -2.37 25.41 8.99
N PRO A 598 -3.70 25.34 8.77
CA PRO A 598 -4.40 26.38 8.02
C PRO A 598 -4.16 27.81 8.56
N SER A 599 -3.97 27.95 9.88
CA SER A 599 -3.71 29.23 10.57
C SER A 599 -2.23 29.65 10.61
N GLN A 600 -1.29 28.72 10.39
CA GLN A 600 0.16 28.94 10.42
C GLN A 600 0.83 28.18 9.25
N ASN A 601 0.41 28.48 8.02
CA ASN A 601 0.99 27.82 6.84
C ASN A 601 2.26 28.54 6.37
N THR A 602 3.23 27.78 5.89
CA THR A 602 4.47 28.28 5.27
C THR A 602 4.38 28.29 3.74
N GLY A 603 3.19 28.00 3.18
CA GLY A 603 2.92 27.83 1.76
C GLY A 603 2.03 26.61 1.49
N TYR A 604 1.65 26.42 0.23
CA TYR A 604 0.84 25.27 -0.19
C TYR A 604 1.13 24.89 -1.64
N THR A 605 0.73 23.68 -2.04
CA THR A 605 0.80 23.19 -3.41
C THR A 605 -0.60 22.74 -3.86
N LYS A 606 -1.03 23.18 -5.04
CA LYS A 606 -2.25 22.70 -5.69
C LYS A 606 -1.89 21.65 -6.73
N TYR A 607 -2.60 20.53 -6.71
CA TYR A 607 -2.46 19.43 -7.65
C TYR A 607 -3.76 19.24 -8.44
N TYR A 608 -3.65 19.05 -9.74
CA TYR A 608 -4.75 18.88 -10.67
C TYR A 608 -4.61 17.54 -11.38
N TYR A 609 -5.63 16.69 -11.25
CA TYR A 609 -5.64 15.35 -11.83
C TYR A 609 -6.73 15.23 -12.89
N LYS A 610 -6.41 14.50 -13.96
CA LYS A 610 -7.43 13.89 -14.83
C LYS A 610 -7.82 12.52 -14.29
N THR A 611 -9.05 12.14 -14.54
CA THR A 611 -9.74 10.93 -14.05
C THR A 611 -10.38 10.19 -15.22
N PRO A 612 -10.93 8.97 -15.05
CA PRO A 612 -11.61 8.27 -16.13
C PRO A 612 -12.74 9.08 -16.80
N ASN A 613 -13.41 9.98 -16.08
CA ASN A 613 -14.45 10.84 -16.64
C ASN A 613 -13.93 11.88 -17.64
N ASP A 614 -12.65 12.27 -17.57
CA ASP A 614 -12.03 13.21 -18.52
C ASP A 614 -11.77 12.59 -19.90
N TYR A 615 -11.88 11.26 -20.02
CA TYR A 615 -11.62 10.50 -21.25
C TYR A 615 -12.85 9.72 -21.75
N SER A 616 -13.99 9.84 -21.08
CA SER A 616 -15.19 9.07 -21.41
C SER A 616 -15.75 9.48 -22.78
N MET A 617 -16.04 8.48 -23.63
CA MET A 617 -16.61 8.68 -24.96
C MET A 617 -18.09 8.26 -24.99
N TRP A 618 -18.82 8.68 -26.03
CA TRP A 618 -20.17 8.19 -26.30
C TRP A 618 -20.09 6.96 -27.22
N PRO A 619 -20.80 5.84 -26.94
CA PRO A 619 -21.78 5.65 -25.86
C PRO A 619 -21.12 5.46 -24.48
N ALA A 620 -21.84 5.85 -23.43
CA ALA A 620 -21.39 6.00 -22.04
C ALA A 620 -20.88 4.73 -21.32
N ILE A 621 -20.66 3.63 -22.03
CA ILE A 621 -20.29 2.32 -21.49
C ILE A 621 -18.77 2.07 -21.62
N TYR A 622 -18.12 2.61 -22.65
CA TYR A 622 -16.68 2.43 -22.85
C TYR A 622 -15.86 3.44 -22.02
N ARG A 623 -14.77 2.99 -21.41
CA ARG A 623 -13.83 3.78 -20.58
C ARG A 623 -12.41 3.62 -21.10
N PRO A 624 -11.93 4.46 -22.02
CA PRO A 624 -10.57 4.32 -22.55
C PRO A 624 -9.51 4.62 -21.47
N TYR A 625 -8.33 4.00 -21.63
CA TYR A 625 -7.14 4.23 -20.80
C TYR A 625 -7.31 3.94 -19.30
N TYR A 626 -8.32 3.14 -18.92
CA TYR A 626 -8.74 2.98 -17.53
C TYR A 626 -7.60 2.53 -16.60
N ASN A 627 -6.73 1.62 -17.07
CA ASN A 627 -5.58 1.13 -16.32
C ASN A 627 -4.56 2.23 -15.94
N ILE A 628 -4.55 3.37 -16.63
CA ILE A 628 -3.67 4.51 -16.35
C ILE A 628 -4.42 5.58 -15.55
N VAL A 629 -5.64 5.94 -15.96
CA VAL A 629 -6.34 7.11 -15.40
C VAL A 629 -7.10 6.80 -14.11
N SER A 630 -7.31 5.53 -13.78
CA SER A 630 -7.94 5.08 -12.52
C SER A 630 -7.09 5.32 -11.27
N SER A 631 -5.85 5.78 -11.41
CA SER A 631 -5.03 6.27 -10.28
C SER A 631 -5.07 7.80 -10.13
N GLY A 632 -5.74 8.52 -11.03
CA GLY A 632 -5.60 9.97 -11.18
C GLY A 632 -4.30 10.36 -11.86
N LEU A 633 -4.40 10.98 -13.04
CA LEU A 633 -3.26 11.41 -13.85
C LEU A 633 -2.91 12.87 -13.57
N LEU A 634 -1.76 13.13 -12.92
CA LEU A 634 -1.33 14.49 -12.54
C LEU A 634 -0.99 15.33 -13.77
N VAL A 635 -1.80 16.33 -14.09
CA VAL A 635 -1.61 17.20 -15.27
C VAL A 635 -1.11 18.59 -14.94
N LYS A 636 -1.30 19.07 -13.70
CA LYS A 636 -0.80 20.38 -13.28
C LYS A 636 -0.46 20.39 -11.80
N LYS A 637 0.59 21.13 -11.45
CA LYS A 637 1.03 21.43 -10.09
C LYS A 637 1.34 22.93 -9.98
N GLU A 638 0.90 23.57 -8.91
CA GLU A 638 1.19 24.99 -8.63
C GLU A 638 1.67 25.13 -7.18
N VAL A 639 2.84 25.73 -6.96
CA VAL A 639 3.47 25.91 -5.65
C VAL A 639 3.37 27.37 -5.24
N PHE A 640 2.84 27.62 -4.04
CA PHE A 640 2.62 28.95 -3.48
C PHE A 640 3.37 29.12 -2.16
N ASN A 641 3.87 30.33 -1.91
CA ASN A 641 4.40 30.71 -0.59
C ASN A 641 3.29 31.09 0.39
N ALA A 642 3.66 31.41 1.64
CA ALA A 642 2.73 31.82 2.69
C ALA A 642 1.95 33.12 2.38
N GLN A 643 2.43 33.94 1.45
CA GLN A 643 1.78 35.17 1.00
C GLN A 643 0.83 34.95 -0.20
N ASN A 644 0.51 33.69 -0.52
CA ASN A 644 -0.29 33.30 -1.68
C ASN A 644 0.33 33.71 -3.04
N GLN A 645 1.64 33.91 -3.10
CA GLN A 645 2.34 34.20 -4.35
C GLN A 645 2.76 32.89 -5.01
N LEU A 646 2.51 32.77 -6.31
CA LEU A 646 2.95 31.62 -7.12
C LEU A 646 4.47 31.62 -7.23
N MET A 647 5.11 30.59 -6.70
CA MET A 647 6.57 30.39 -6.72
C MET A 647 7.01 29.48 -7.86
N GLY A 648 6.13 28.60 -8.31
CA GLY A 648 6.38 27.77 -9.48
C GLY A 648 5.15 26.99 -9.94
N ASP A 649 5.11 26.61 -11.20
CA ASP A 649 4.09 25.72 -11.75
C ASP A 649 4.70 24.69 -12.70
N GLU A 650 4.05 23.54 -12.79
CA GLU A 650 4.38 22.45 -13.71
C GLU A 650 3.10 22.06 -14.45
N ASN A 651 3.14 22.03 -15.78
CA ASN A 651 2.03 21.53 -16.62
C ASN A 651 2.54 20.34 -17.41
N THR A 652 1.78 19.24 -17.41
CA THR A 652 2.16 18.00 -18.06
C THR A 652 1.09 17.54 -19.05
N ASP A 653 1.51 17.38 -20.30
CA ASP A 653 0.74 16.81 -21.38
C ASP A 653 1.09 15.33 -21.53
N TYR A 654 0.06 14.48 -21.61
CA TYR A 654 0.20 13.03 -21.84
C TYR A 654 -0.45 12.65 -23.16
N VAL A 655 0.21 11.78 -23.91
CA VAL A 655 -0.38 11.07 -25.04
C VAL A 655 -0.48 9.61 -24.66
N LEU A 656 -1.71 9.10 -24.58
CA LEU A 656 -2.02 7.71 -24.25
C LEU A 656 -2.50 7.00 -25.52
N GLU A 657 -2.20 5.70 -25.62
CA GLU A 657 -2.63 4.87 -26.74
C GLU A 657 -3.05 3.48 -26.22
N GLU A 658 -4.11 2.92 -26.79
CA GLU A 658 -4.52 1.55 -26.46
C GLU A 658 -3.56 0.55 -27.09
N ILE A 659 -3.31 -0.55 -26.38
CA ILE A 659 -2.46 -1.63 -26.89
C ILE A 659 -3.26 -2.40 -27.96
N PRO A 660 -2.89 -2.38 -29.25
CA PRO A 660 -3.75 -2.93 -30.31
C PRO A 660 -4.09 -4.41 -30.11
N THR A 661 -3.13 -5.19 -29.59
CA THR A 661 -3.24 -6.63 -29.34
C THR A 661 -3.97 -6.99 -28.04
N ALA A 662 -4.30 -6.02 -27.17
CA ALA A 662 -5.03 -6.29 -25.93
C ALA A 662 -6.52 -6.54 -26.21
N ASP A 663 -7.11 -7.49 -25.48
CA ASP A 663 -8.54 -7.73 -25.53
C ASP A 663 -9.30 -6.71 -24.67
N GLU A 664 -10.51 -6.35 -25.09
CA GLU A 664 -11.43 -5.56 -24.27
C GLU A 664 -11.87 -6.39 -23.05
N TYR A 665 -11.98 -5.74 -21.89
CA TYR A 665 -12.39 -6.36 -20.64
C TYR A 665 -13.52 -5.58 -19.97
N ALA A 666 -14.40 -6.31 -19.28
CA ALA A 666 -15.47 -5.74 -18.50
C ALA A 666 -14.95 -5.10 -17.20
N LEU A 667 -15.45 -3.90 -16.94
CA LEU A 667 -15.48 -3.22 -15.65
C LEU A 667 -16.86 -3.46 -15.00
N CYS A 668 -17.01 -3.06 -13.73
CA CYS A 668 -18.31 -3.17 -13.08
C CYS A 668 -19.33 -2.14 -13.60
N SER A 669 -20.60 -2.45 -13.36
CA SER A 669 -21.76 -1.68 -13.85
C SER A 669 -21.86 -1.64 -15.38
N SER A 670 -21.51 -2.76 -16.02
CA SER A 670 -21.58 -2.97 -17.48
C SER A 670 -20.60 -2.15 -18.33
N ASN A 671 -19.70 -1.37 -17.73
CA ASN A 671 -18.68 -0.63 -18.48
C ASN A 671 -17.60 -1.57 -19.03
N THR A 672 -16.87 -1.12 -20.05
CA THR A 672 -15.73 -1.87 -20.62
C THR A 672 -14.52 -0.98 -20.87
N SER A 673 -13.34 -1.58 -20.96
CA SER A 673 -12.07 -0.90 -21.23
C SER A 673 -11.09 -1.80 -21.95
N LYS A 674 -10.01 -1.20 -22.46
CA LYS A 674 -8.88 -1.89 -23.09
C LYS A 674 -7.58 -1.37 -22.49
N ALA A 675 -6.60 -2.25 -22.32
CA ALA A 675 -5.31 -1.89 -21.75
C ALA A 675 -4.60 -0.85 -22.62
N ALA A 676 -4.02 0.15 -21.99
CA ALA A 676 -3.32 1.24 -22.64
C ALA A 676 -1.91 1.45 -22.10
N TRP A 677 -1.11 2.19 -22.85
CA TRP A 677 0.26 2.55 -22.51
C TRP A 677 0.50 4.06 -22.75
N LEU A 678 1.55 4.58 -22.11
CA LEU A 678 1.98 5.97 -22.24
C LEU A 678 2.89 6.13 -23.46
N LYS A 679 2.44 6.84 -24.49
CA LYS A 679 3.19 7.08 -25.73
C LYS A 679 4.21 8.21 -25.59
N SER A 680 3.78 9.32 -24.99
CA SER A 680 4.69 10.41 -24.66
C SER A 680 4.18 11.24 -23.47
N VAL A 681 5.12 11.86 -22.77
CA VAL A 681 4.87 12.83 -21.72
C VAL A 681 5.71 14.07 -21.95
N LYS A 682 5.11 15.24 -21.81
CA LYS A 682 5.81 16.52 -21.94
C LYS A 682 5.45 17.41 -20.76
N THR A 683 6.46 17.82 -19.99
CA THR A 683 6.28 18.68 -18.82
C THR A 683 6.95 20.02 -19.06
N PHE A 684 6.24 21.11 -18.80
CA PHE A 684 6.78 22.46 -18.71
C PHE A 684 6.82 22.86 -17.26
N SER A 685 7.99 23.23 -16.75
CA SER A 685 8.12 23.73 -15.37
C SER A 685 8.61 25.17 -15.40
N LYS A 686 7.99 26.03 -14.59
CA LYS A 686 8.30 27.44 -14.51
C LYS A 686 8.47 27.85 -13.06
N ASN A 687 9.59 28.50 -12.74
CA ASN A 687 9.87 29.07 -11.43
C ASN A 687 9.78 30.59 -11.50
N TYR A 688 9.14 31.19 -10.51
CA TYR A 688 8.92 32.63 -10.40
C TYR A 688 9.76 33.21 -9.26
N TYR A 689 10.38 34.36 -9.51
CA TYR A 689 11.20 35.07 -8.53
C TYR A 689 10.51 36.33 -8.05
N THR A 690 10.90 36.79 -6.86
CA THR A 690 10.32 37.98 -6.21
C THR A 690 10.52 39.28 -7.01
N ASN A 691 11.51 39.32 -7.89
CA ASN A 691 11.76 40.45 -8.80
C ASN A 691 10.86 40.46 -10.05
N GLY A 692 9.89 39.52 -10.15
CA GLY A 692 8.99 39.39 -11.30
C GLY A 692 9.56 38.61 -12.49
N SER A 693 10.83 38.19 -12.43
CA SER A 693 11.42 37.32 -13.45
C SER A 693 10.96 35.86 -13.29
N SER A 694 11.13 35.06 -14.34
CA SER A 694 10.83 33.63 -14.30
C SER A 694 11.80 32.85 -15.17
N LEU A 695 12.07 31.60 -14.78
CA LEU A 695 12.81 30.64 -15.60
C LEU A 695 11.88 29.48 -15.93
N GLN A 696 11.88 29.06 -17.19
CA GLN A 696 11.08 27.94 -17.66
C GLN A 696 11.98 26.91 -18.32
N ASN A 697 11.81 25.65 -17.96
CA ASN A 697 12.39 24.52 -18.68
C ASN A 697 11.26 23.60 -19.19
N SER A 698 11.62 22.67 -20.07
CA SER A 698 10.70 21.61 -20.48
C SER A 698 11.42 20.28 -20.61
N THR A 699 10.70 19.21 -20.27
CA THR A 699 11.13 17.83 -20.51
C THR A 699 10.11 17.14 -21.40
N GLU A 700 10.57 16.25 -22.27
CA GLU A 700 9.73 15.44 -23.14
C GLU A 700 10.32 14.03 -23.18
N THR A 701 9.49 13.02 -22.92
CA THR A 701 9.86 11.62 -23.07
C THR A 701 8.91 10.95 -24.04
N ILE A 702 9.48 10.26 -25.04
CA ILE A 702 8.75 9.43 -26.00
C ILE A 702 9.10 7.97 -25.68
N PHE A 703 8.08 7.14 -25.54
CA PHE A 703 8.23 5.73 -25.19
C PHE A 703 8.17 4.84 -26.45
N ASN A 704 8.88 3.72 -26.41
CA ASN A 704 8.88 2.74 -27.48
C ASN A 704 7.60 1.89 -27.42
N ALA A 705 6.90 1.76 -28.54
CA ALA A 705 5.61 1.06 -28.59
C ALA A 705 5.68 -0.46 -28.37
N SER A 706 6.87 -1.06 -28.45
CA SER A 706 7.06 -2.51 -28.30
C SER A 706 7.44 -2.92 -26.88
N ASN A 707 8.03 -2.02 -26.08
CA ASN A 707 8.48 -2.33 -24.72
C ASN A 707 8.07 -1.31 -23.65
N PHE A 708 7.43 -0.21 -24.05
CA PHE A 708 6.97 0.89 -23.21
C PHE A 708 8.06 1.60 -22.41
N GLN A 709 9.33 1.46 -22.82
CA GLN A 709 10.47 2.12 -22.20
C GLN A 709 10.86 3.42 -22.91
N PRO A 710 11.53 4.37 -22.22
CA PRO A 710 11.98 5.62 -22.84
C PRO A 710 12.84 5.36 -24.07
N SER A 711 12.43 5.88 -25.23
CA SER A 711 13.17 5.82 -26.50
C SER A 711 13.88 7.13 -26.82
N VAL A 712 13.27 8.25 -26.44
CA VAL A 712 13.83 9.60 -26.57
C VAL A 712 13.48 10.36 -25.30
N MET A 713 14.48 11.00 -24.70
CA MET A 713 14.30 11.96 -23.61
C MET A 713 14.94 13.27 -24.03
N LYS A 714 14.18 14.36 -23.94
CA LYS A 714 14.62 15.69 -24.33
C LYS A 714 14.42 16.66 -23.17
N GLU A 715 15.43 17.45 -22.87
CA GLU A 715 15.38 18.53 -21.89
C GLU A 715 15.74 19.84 -22.59
N THR A 716 14.93 20.87 -22.42
CA THR A 716 15.23 22.23 -22.86
C THR A 716 15.42 23.10 -21.64
N SER A 717 16.63 23.60 -21.42
CA SER A 717 16.96 24.49 -20.30
C SER A 717 16.35 25.89 -20.48
N PRO A 718 16.32 26.72 -19.43
CA PRO A 718 15.83 28.10 -19.53
C PRO A 718 16.57 28.98 -20.54
N GLU A 719 17.82 28.66 -20.84
CA GLU A 719 18.64 29.35 -21.85
C GLU A 719 18.36 28.85 -23.28
N GLY A 720 17.42 27.92 -23.46
CA GLY A 720 17.09 27.32 -24.76
C GLY A 720 18.04 26.21 -25.20
N LYS A 721 18.95 25.76 -24.32
CA LYS A 721 19.84 24.62 -24.63
C LYS A 721 19.05 23.32 -24.60
N VAL A 722 19.10 22.58 -25.70
CA VAL A 722 18.39 21.30 -25.86
C VAL A 722 19.36 20.15 -25.66
N THR A 723 19.13 19.31 -24.66
CA THR A 723 19.81 18.03 -24.47
C THR A 723 18.85 16.90 -24.85
N GLU A 724 19.23 16.05 -25.80
CA GLU A 724 18.42 14.93 -26.28
C GLU A 724 19.19 13.62 -26.07
N LYS A 725 18.60 12.66 -25.38
CA LYS A 725 19.10 11.30 -25.22
C LYS A 725 18.19 10.32 -25.95
N LYS A 726 18.72 9.64 -26.96
CA LYS A 726 18.07 8.52 -27.64
C LYS A 726 18.54 7.20 -27.04
N ILE A 727 17.63 6.27 -26.89
CA ILE A 727 17.89 4.92 -26.38
C ILE A 727 17.32 3.92 -27.37
N LYS A 728 18.10 2.89 -27.70
CA LYS A 728 17.67 1.75 -28.49
C LYS A 728 17.80 0.46 -27.69
N TYR A 729 16.82 -0.40 -27.85
CA TYR A 729 16.71 -1.69 -27.18
C TYR A 729 16.91 -2.84 -28.18
N ALA A 730 16.81 -4.09 -27.71
CA ALA A 730 16.97 -5.28 -28.55
C ALA A 730 16.07 -5.27 -29.80
N GLY A 731 14.80 -4.87 -29.66
CA GLY A 731 13.86 -4.76 -30.78
C GLY A 731 14.29 -3.75 -31.84
N ASP A 732 14.75 -2.56 -31.43
CA ASP A 732 15.17 -1.48 -32.33
C ASP A 732 16.42 -1.81 -33.16
N LEU A 733 17.23 -2.74 -32.64
CA LEU A 733 18.46 -3.22 -33.27
C LEU A 733 18.28 -4.57 -33.97
N ASN A 734 17.04 -5.09 -34.07
CA ASN A 734 16.73 -6.42 -34.60
C ASN A 734 17.53 -7.56 -33.93
N ASN A 735 17.86 -7.41 -32.65
CA ASN A 735 18.57 -8.43 -31.88
C ASN A 735 17.59 -9.50 -31.38
N THR A 736 17.23 -10.43 -32.27
CA THR A 736 16.26 -11.50 -31.99
C THR A 736 16.68 -12.40 -30.83
N ARG A 737 17.98 -12.60 -30.62
CA ARG A 737 18.53 -13.41 -29.53
C ARG A 737 18.16 -12.84 -28.17
N LEU A 738 18.42 -11.55 -27.95
CA LEU A 738 18.09 -10.88 -26.70
C LEU A 738 16.58 -10.72 -26.51
N SER A 739 15.85 -10.36 -27.57
CA SER A 739 14.39 -10.25 -27.55
C SER A 739 13.71 -11.57 -27.18
N THR A 740 14.16 -12.70 -27.72
CA THR A 740 13.61 -14.04 -27.41
C THR A 740 13.91 -14.45 -25.96
N ALA A 741 15.01 -13.96 -25.38
CA ALA A 741 15.36 -14.18 -23.99
C ALA A 741 14.60 -13.25 -23.01
N GLY A 742 13.72 -12.38 -23.50
CA GLY A 742 12.95 -11.44 -22.68
C GLY A 742 13.72 -10.16 -22.30
N MET A 743 14.94 -9.95 -22.81
CA MET A 743 15.75 -8.74 -22.55
C MET A 743 15.29 -7.57 -23.42
N THR A 744 14.03 -7.15 -23.27
CA THR A 744 13.37 -6.12 -24.09
C THR A 744 13.55 -4.71 -23.55
N GLU A 745 13.87 -4.55 -22.26
CA GLU A 745 14.00 -3.27 -21.56
C GLU A 745 15.45 -2.90 -21.23
N VAL A 746 16.42 -3.74 -21.61
CA VAL A 746 17.85 -3.47 -21.42
C VAL A 746 18.34 -2.49 -22.50
N PRO A 747 18.82 -1.28 -22.13
CA PRO A 747 19.38 -0.34 -23.11
C PRO A 747 20.63 -0.93 -23.77
N LEU A 748 20.65 -0.96 -25.11
CA LEU A 748 21.78 -1.48 -25.88
C LEU A 748 22.60 -0.37 -26.51
N LEU A 749 21.95 0.70 -26.98
CA LEU A 749 22.63 1.85 -27.56
C LEU A 749 22.03 3.14 -27.01
N THR A 750 22.89 4.04 -26.54
CA THR A 750 22.51 5.38 -26.08
C THR A 750 23.25 6.43 -26.88
N GLU A 751 22.56 7.52 -27.21
CA GLU A 751 23.12 8.64 -27.95
C GLU A 751 22.65 9.96 -27.34
N VAL A 752 23.58 10.84 -26.96
CA VAL A 752 23.29 12.14 -26.35
C VAL A 752 23.72 13.25 -27.32
N ARG A 753 22.80 14.16 -27.63
CA ARG A 753 23.02 15.37 -28.40
C ARG A 753 22.76 16.61 -27.57
N VAL A 754 23.58 17.64 -27.76
CA VAL A 754 23.38 18.97 -27.20
C VAL A 754 23.27 19.97 -28.35
N ASN A 755 22.14 20.66 -28.45
CA ASN A 755 21.81 21.56 -29.57
C ASN A 755 21.99 20.90 -30.95
N GLY A 756 21.63 19.61 -31.05
CA GLY A 756 21.78 18.80 -32.26
C GLY A 756 23.18 18.21 -32.48
N ALA A 757 24.22 18.73 -31.81
CA ALA A 757 25.58 18.19 -31.89
C ALA A 757 25.73 16.94 -31.02
N LEU A 758 26.33 15.88 -31.57
CA LEU A 758 26.61 14.65 -30.83
C LEU A 758 27.68 14.89 -29.76
N VAL A 759 27.39 14.54 -28.51
CA VAL A 759 28.34 14.69 -27.39
C VAL A 759 28.67 13.38 -26.69
N ASP A 760 27.81 12.37 -26.83
CA ASP A 760 28.09 11.02 -26.32
C ASP A 760 27.33 9.99 -27.16
N LYS A 761 27.97 8.84 -27.38
CA LYS A 761 27.33 7.66 -27.96
C LYS A 761 28.05 6.43 -27.42
N SER A 762 27.26 5.49 -26.94
CA SER A 762 27.75 4.25 -26.35
C SER A 762 26.86 3.09 -26.78
N GLU A 763 27.45 1.93 -27.04
CA GLU A 763 26.74 0.69 -27.34
C GLU A 763 27.28 -0.45 -26.48
N THR A 764 26.41 -1.17 -25.78
CA THR A 764 26.75 -2.38 -25.04
C THR A 764 26.47 -3.60 -25.90
N LYS A 765 27.50 -4.40 -26.16
CA LYS A 765 27.42 -5.61 -26.98
C LYS A 765 27.19 -6.87 -26.15
N TYR A 766 26.57 -7.86 -26.78
CA TYR A 766 26.27 -9.17 -26.22
C TYR A 766 26.63 -10.24 -27.27
N ASP A 767 27.90 -10.31 -27.63
CA ASP A 767 28.36 -11.10 -28.77
C ASP A 767 28.60 -12.57 -28.42
N ASN A 768 28.76 -12.89 -27.13
CA ASN A 768 28.91 -14.27 -26.69
C ASN A 768 27.58 -15.03 -26.85
N VAL A 769 27.55 -16.02 -27.74
CA VAL A 769 26.33 -16.81 -28.02
C VAL A 769 25.97 -17.80 -26.92
N SER A 770 26.90 -18.13 -26.03
CA SER A 770 26.73 -19.16 -24.99
C SER A 770 26.06 -18.62 -23.72
N ASN A 771 25.99 -17.30 -23.56
CA ASN A 771 25.37 -16.64 -22.42
C ASN A 771 24.80 -15.27 -22.83
N PHE A 772 24.19 -14.58 -21.88
CA PHE A 772 23.60 -13.26 -22.09
C PHE A 772 24.26 -12.18 -21.22
N TYR A 773 25.55 -12.36 -20.91
CA TYR A 773 26.32 -11.31 -20.26
C TYR A 773 26.88 -10.34 -21.30
N PRO A 774 27.04 -9.05 -20.95
CA PRO A 774 27.64 -8.08 -21.86
C PRO A 774 29.08 -8.49 -22.20
N SER A 775 29.47 -8.36 -23.47
CA SER A 775 30.80 -8.72 -23.98
C SER A 775 31.73 -7.52 -24.12
N SER A 776 31.20 -6.35 -24.46
CA SER A 776 31.99 -5.13 -24.60
C SER A 776 31.11 -3.88 -24.52
N VAL A 777 31.75 -2.74 -24.27
CA VAL A 777 31.16 -1.41 -24.40
C VAL A 777 31.92 -0.67 -25.48
N MET A 778 31.22 -0.28 -26.54
CA MET A 778 31.73 0.51 -27.65
C MET A 778 31.47 1.99 -27.39
N GLY A 779 32.50 2.82 -27.54
CA GLY A 779 32.38 4.26 -27.58
C GLY A 779 32.51 4.78 -29.01
N TYR A 780 32.09 6.01 -29.24
CA TYR A 780 32.26 6.68 -30.54
C TYR A 780 32.94 8.03 -30.33
N ASN A 781 33.92 8.32 -31.18
CA ASN A 781 34.58 9.61 -31.15
C ASN A 781 33.60 10.70 -31.61
N VAL A 782 33.37 11.71 -30.78
CA VAL A 782 32.37 12.76 -31.02
C VAL A 782 32.64 13.61 -32.27
N GLN A 783 33.90 13.68 -32.75
CA GLN A 783 34.29 14.51 -33.90
C GLN A 783 34.09 13.79 -35.24
N ASN A 784 34.52 12.54 -35.33
CA ASN A 784 34.52 11.78 -36.60
C ASN A 784 33.57 10.56 -36.59
N GLN A 785 32.92 10.28 -35.46
CA GLN A 785 32.01 9.16 -35.25
C GLN A 785 32.63 7.78 -35.43
N ASN A 786 33.96 7.68 -35.48
CA ASN A 786 34.64 6.40 -35.51
C ASN A 786 34.37 5.66 -34.19
N GLU A 787 34.00 4.39 -34.30
CA GLU A 787 33.84 3.52 -33.14
C GLU A 787 35.20 3.11 -32.57
N PHE A 788 35.23 2.91 -31.26
CA PHE A 788 36.35 2.32 -30.55
C PHE A 788 35.82 1.48 -29.39
N THR A 789 36.55 0.44 -28.99
CA THR A 789 36.19 -0.35 -27.82
C THR A 789 36.60 0.41 -26.56
N ALA A 790 35.62 0.81 -25.74
CA ALA A 790 35.86 1.53 -24.49
C ALA A 790 36.31 0.57 -23.38
N ALA A 791 35.70 -0.62 -23.34
CA ALA A 791 36.11 -1.74 -22.50
C ALA A 791 35.61 -3.08 -23.07
N THR A 792 36.34 -4.15 -22.83
CA THR A 792 35.88 -5.54 -23.06
C THR A 792 35.59 -6.21 -21.72
N LEU A 793 34.48 -6.96 -21.67
CA LEU A 793 34.05 -7.73 -20.49
C LEU A 793 34.38 -9.19 -20.77
N ASP A 794 35.64 -9.55 -20.52
CA ASP A 794 36.28 -10.70 -21.15
C ASP A 794 35.84 -12.04 -20.58
N VAL A 795 35.76 -12.13 -19.25
CA VAL A 795 35.59 -13.41 -18.54
C VAL A 795 34.61 -13.25 -17.40
N TYR A 796 33.67 -14.19 -17.35
CA TYR A 796 32.73 -14.38 -16.25
C TYR A 796 32.96 -15.73 -15.59
N ASP A 797 32.73 -15.83 -14.29
CA ASP A 797 32.72 -17.11 -13.59
C ASP A 797 31.38 -17.86 -13.77
N ASP A 798 31.30 -19.06 -13.19
CA ASP A 798 30.12 -19.93 -13.14
C ASP A 798 28.94 -19.35 -12.32
N LYS A 799 29.14 -18.24 -11.62
CA LYS A 799 28.10 -17.50 -10.89
C LYS A 799 27.70 -16.19 -11.59
N GLY A 800 28.19 -15.97 -12.80
CA GLY A 800 27.94 -14.78 -13.61
C GLY A 800 28.68 -13.53 -13.13
N ASN A 801 29.65 -13.67 -12.23
CA ASN A 801 30.46 -12.53 -11.79
C ASN A 801 31.51 -12.20 -12.86
N LEU A 802 31.66 -10.92 -13.17
CA LEU A 802 32.73 -10.44 -14.05
C LEU A 802 34.08 -10.55 -13.33
N VAL A 803 34.98 -11.39 -13.85
CA VAL A 803 36.31 -11.64 -13.26
C VAL A 803 37.44 -10.95 -14.03
N GLN A 804 37.20 -10.53 -15.28
CA GLN A 804 38.17 -9.79 -16.07
C GLN A 804 37.50 -8.74 -16.95
N VAL A 805 38.04 -7.52 -16.92
CA VAL A 805 37.72 -6.43 -17.86
C VAL A 805 39.02 -5.95 -18.49
N SER A 806 39.08 -5.74 -19.80
CA SER A 806 40.19 -5.02 -20.42
C SER A 806 39.76 -3.61 -20.78
N ASP A 807 40.60 -2.64 -20.43
CA ASP A 807 40.32 -1.23 -20.71
C ASP A 807 40.52 -0.89 -22.21
N LYS A 808 40.31 0.37 -22.59
CA LYS A 808 40.54 0.87 -23.96
C LYS A 808 41.96 0.63 -24.49
N SER A 809 42.94 0.42 -23.61
CA SER A 809 44.34 0.17 -23.95
C SER A 809 44.62 -1.34 -24.03
N ASN A 810 43.57 -2.17 -23.94
CA ASN A 810 43.63 -3.62 -23.85
C ASN A 810 44.45 -4.12 -22.64
N VAL A 811 44.47 -3.34 -21.55
CA VAL A 811 45.12 -3.72 -20.30
C VAL A 811 44.10 -4.44 -19.42
N PRO A 812 44.33 -5.72 -19.06
CA PRO A 812 43.39 -6.49 -18.26
C PRO A 812 43.39 -6.03 -16.80
N VAL A 813 42.20 -5.97 -16.22
CA VAL A 813 41.93 -5.77 -14.81
C VAL A 813 41.18 -7.00 -14.32
N THR A 814 41.84 -7.76 -13.46
CA THR A 814 41.32 -9.00 -12.91
C THR A 814 40.72 -8.77 -11.53
N THR A 815 39.53 -9.33 -11.28
CA THR A 815 38.89 -9.38 -9.96
C THR A 815 38.87 -10.82 -9.47
N ILE A 816 39.46 -11.06 -8.29
CA ILE A 816 39.36 -12.34 -7.59
C ILE A 816 38.17 -12.29 -6.64
N TRP A 817 37.26 -13.24 -6.80
CA TRP A 817 36.08 -13.37 -5.96
C TRP A 817 36.30 -14.44 -4.89
N GLY A 818 36.02 -14.09 -3.64
CA GLY A 818 36.06 -14.96 -2.46
C GLY A 818 34.69 -15.01 -1.78
N TYR A 819 34.65 -15.50 -0.54
CA TYR A 819 33.40 -15.70 0.22
C TYR A 819 32.38 -16.50 -0.60
N ASP A 820 32.80 -17.65 -1.13
CA ASP A 820 32.02 -18.50 -2.04
C ASP A 820 31.55 -17.78 -3.31
N LYS A 821 32.44 -16.93 -3.87
CA LYS A 821 32.22 -16.10 -5.06
C LYS A 821 31.09 -15.06 -4.89
N THR A 822 30.90 -14.55 -3.67
CA THR A 822 29.92 -13.50 -3.38
C THR A 822 30.54 -12.12 -3.21
N GLN A 823 31.84 -12.04 -2.89
CA GLN A 823 32.53 -10.76 -2.66
C GLN A 823 33.87 -10.68 -3.41
N PRO A 824 34.24 -9.51 -3.96
CA PRO A 824 35.55 -9.31 -4.55
C PRO A 824 36.63 -9.15 -3.47
N ILE A 825 37.57 -10.09 -3.37
CA ILE A 825 38.63 -10.06 -2.34
C ILE A 825 39.93 -9.44 -2.83
N ALA A 826 40.16 -9.39 -4.14
CA ALA A 826 41.31 -8.69 -4.72
C ALA A 826 41.01 -8.14 -6.12
N LYS A 827 41.64 -7.01 -6.44
CA LYS A 827 41.69 -6.40 -7.77
C LYS A 827 43.15 -6.31 -8.21
N ILE A 828 43.48 -6.88 -9.36
CA ILE A 828 44.83 -6.95 -9.94
C ILE A 828 44.81 -6.25 -11.29
N GLU A 829 45.55 -5.15 -11.43
CA GLU A 829 45.63 -4.38 -12.67
C GLU A 829 46.87 -4.79 -13.48
N GLY A 830 46.70 -5.10 -14.76
CA GLY A 830 47.76 -5.44 -15.71
C GLY A 830 47.98 -6.93 -15.98
N LEU A 831 47.21 -7.83 -15.36
CA LEU A 831 47.28 -9.28 -15.59
C LEU A 831 45.92 -9.87 -15.94
N ALA A 832 45.90 -10.82 -16.86
CA ALA A 832 44.70 -11.57 -17.23
C ALA A 832 44.37 -12.63 -16.18
N TYR A 833 43.08 -12.97 -16.05
CA TYR A 833 42.56 -13.91 -15.07
C TYR A 833 43.20 -15.29 -15.20
N SER A 834 43.42 -15.76 -16.43
CA SER A 834 44.07 -17.05 -16.72
C SER A 834 45.50 -17.16 -16.20
N GLN A 835 46.20 -16.03 -16.03
CA GLN A 835 47.57 -15.97 -15.52
C GLN A 835 47.62 -16.02 -13.99
N VAL A 836 46.55 -15.59 -13.31
CA VAL A 836 46.53 -15.44 -11.85
C VAL A 836 45.69 -16.50 -11.14
N MET A 837 44.64 -17.03 -11.78
CA MET A 837 43.64 -17.91 -11.13
C MET A 837 44.24 -19.18 -10.51
N ASN A 838 45.36 -19.68 -11.06
CA ASN A 838 46.03 -20.89 -10.59
C ASN A 838 47.24 -20.61 -9.69
N LEU A 839 47.54 -19.34 -9.37
CA LEU A 839 48.61 -19.02 -8.43
C LEU A 839 48.27 -19.58 -7.05
N PRO A 840 49.20 -20.30 -6.38
CA PRO A 840 48.94 -20.88 -5.06
C PRO A 840 48.47 -19.84 -4.03
N VAL A 841 49.00 -18.60 -4.10
CA VAL A 841 48.58 -17.49 -3.23
C VAL A 841 47.15 -17.01 -3.48
N VAL A 842 46.66 -17.08 -4.73
CA VAL A 842 45.27 -16.73 -5.09
C VAL A 842 44.33 -17.80 -4.54
N ILE A 843 44.64 -19.08 -4.74
CA ILE A 843 43.86 -20.20 -4.19
C ILE A 843 43.83 -20.14 -2.65
N ALA A 844 44.97 -19.85 -2.01
CA ALA A 844 45.04 -19.70 -0.56
C ALA A 844 44.19 -18.53 -0.04
N ALA A 845 44.19 -17.39 -0.73
CA ALA A 845 43.34 -16.25 -0.37
C ALA A 845 41.85 -16.57 -0.52
N ILE A 846 41.45 -17.25 -1.59
CA ILE A 846 40.06 -17.71 -1.78
C ILE A 846 39.65 -18.66 -0.64
N ASN A 847 40.46 -19.68 -0.35
CA ASN A 847 40.17 -20.64 0.73
C ASN A 847 40.09 -19.96 2.11
N ALA A 848 40.99 -19.03 2.40
CA ALA A 848 40.96 -18.25 3.63
C ALA A 848 39.69 -17.39 3.71
N SER A 849 39.23 -16.83 2.58
CA SER A 849 38.01 -16.02 2.54
C SER A 849 36.75 -16.85 2.77
N ASN A 850 36.71 -18.08 2.26
CA ASN A 850 35.60 -19.00 2.51
C ASN A 850 35.60 -19.49 3.96
N ALA A 851 36.78 -19.70 4.55
CA ALA A 851 36.90 -20.01 5.98
C ALA A 851 36.44 -18.85 6.88
N ASP A 852 36.70 -17.61 6.48
CA ASP A 852 36.20 -16.40 7.14
C ASP A 852 34.67 -16.23 7.00
N ALA A 853 34.15 -16.49 5.80
CA ALA A 853 32.71 -16.55 5.55
C ALA A 853 32.00 -17.54 6.49
N ALA A 854 32.63 -18.69 6.78
CA ALA A 854 32.11 -19.68 7.74
C ALA A 854 32.27 -19.21 9.19
N ASN A 855 33.40 -18.60 9.55
CA ASN A 855 33.71 -18.14 10.90
C ASN A 855 34.53 -16.82 10.88
N PRO A 856 33.99 -15.68 11.35
CA PRO A 856 34.65 -14.37 11.23
C PRO A 856 35.90 -14.25 12.12
N ALA A 857 36.12 -15.21 13.04
CA ALA A 857 37.36 -15.29 13.80
C ALA A 857 38.59 -15.56 12.91
N ASN A 858 38.39 -15.99 11.66
CA ASN A 858 39.45 -16.27 10.69
C ASN A 858 39.91 -15.02 9.91
N GLU A 859 39.34 -13.84 10.14
CA GLU A 859 39.66 -12.64 9.37
C GLU A 859 41.16 -12.29 9.42
N ALA A 860 41.81 -12.51 10.56
CA ALA A 860 43.25 -12.32 10.69
C ALA A 860 44.06 -13.22 9.74
N SER A 861 43.65 -14.48 9.58
CA SER A 861 44.26 -15.44 8.65
C SER A 861 44.00 -15.04 7.20
N LEU A 862 42.81 -14.54 6.89
CA LEU A 862 42.48 -14.00 5.57
C LEU A 862 43.32 -12.78 5.22
N LEU A 863 43.45 -11.82 6.14
CA LEU A 863 44.30 -10.64 5.95
C LEU A 863 45.76 -11.03 5.66
N GLN A 864 46.28 -12.05 6.36
CA GLN A 864 47.62 -12.57 6.10
C GLN A 864 47.71 -13.20 4.70
N ALA A 865 46.71 -13.97 4.27
CA ALA A 865 46.67 -14.56 2.93
C ALA A 865 46.61 -13.50 1.82
N LEU A 866 45.82 -12.43 2.02
CA LEU A 866 45.71 -11.31 1.09
C LEU A 866 47.00 -10.49 1.01
N GLU A 867 47.69 -10.31 2.13
CA GLU A 867 49.00 -9.63 2.15
C GLU A 867 50.08 -10.48 1.47
N ASN A 868 50.04 -11.81 1.62
CA ASN A 868 50.92 -12.73 0.90
C ASN A 868 50.64 -12.68 -0.62
N LEU A 869 49.37 -12.64 -1.02
CA LEU A 869 48.98 -12.44 -2.42
C LEU A 869 49.54 -11.12 -2.96
N ARG A 870 49.34 -10.01 -2.25
CA ARG A 870 49.83 -8.68 -2.66
C ARG A 870 51.35 -8.63 -2.82
N LYS A 871 52.09 -9.35 -1.97
CA LYS A 871 53.56 -9.41 -1.95
C LYS A 871 54.16 -10.50 -2.84
N ASP A 872 53.33 -11.30 -3.52
CA ASP A 872 53.82 -12.43 -4.30
C ASP A 872 54.82 -11.97 -5.39
N PRO A 873 55.96 -12.65 -5.57
CA PRO A 873 56.96 -12.27 -6.58
C PRO A 873 56.41 -12.17 -8.01
N ALA A 874 55.39 -12.96 -8.36
CA ALA A 874 54.73 -12.90 -9.67
C ALA A 874 53.86 -11.64 -9.83
N LEU A 875 53.44 -11.02 -8.73
CA LEU A 875 52.56 -9.85 -8.70
C LEU A 875 53.28 -8.54 -8.36
N LYS A 876 54.59 -8.57 -8.06
CA LYS A 876 55.39 -7.44 -7.55
C LYS A 876 55.34 -6.15 -8.40
N ASN A 877 55.10 -6.27 -9.70
CA ASN A 877 55.09 -5.14 -10.66
C ASN A 877 53.67 -4.67 -10.99
N TYR A 878 52.65 -5.21 -10.33
CA TYR A 878 51.25 -4.97 -10.63
C TYR A 878 50.54 -4.37 -9.42
N SER A 879 49.54 -3.53 -9.68
CA SER A 879 48.73 -2.94 -8.62
C SER A 879 47.75 -3.98 -8.10
N VAL A 880 47.91 -4.37 -6.84
CA VAL A 880 47.01 -5.32 -6.16
C VAL A 880 46.33 -4.65 -4.98
N THR A 881 45.01 -4.49 -5.07
CA THR A 881 44.18 -4.01 -3.96
C THR A 881 43.40 -5.19 -3.39
N ALA A 882 43.30 -5.29 -2.06
CA ALA A 882 42.60 -6.39 -1.40
C ALA A 882 41.53 -5.91 -0.43
N TYR A 883 40.52 -6.76 -0.20
CA TYR A 883 39.35 -6.44 0.62
C TYR A 883 38.92 -7.63 1.48
N THR A 884 38.35 -7.33 2.64
CA THR A 884 37.70 -8.28 3.56
C THR A 884 36.32 -7.74 3.93
N TYR A 885 35.40 -8.62 4.32
CA TYR A 885 33.98 -8.30 4.48
C TYR A 885 33.37 -9.00 5.69
N ASP A 886 32.40 -8.33 6.30
CA ASP A 886 31.33 -8.99 7.05
C ASP A 886 30.14 -9.18 6.08
N PRO A 887 29.80 -10.43 5.68
CA PRO A 887 28.71 -10.69 4.75
C PRO A 887 27.38 -10.02 5.16
N LEU A 888 26.70 -9.39 4.20
CA LEU A 888 25.47 -8.59 4.38
C LEU A 888 25.60 -7.32 5.25
N ILE A 889 26.80 -6.98 5.73
CA ILE A 889 27.07 -5.74 6.46
C ILE A 889 27.93 -4.80 5.60
N GLY A 890 29.11 -5.24 5.17
CA GLY A 890 29.99 -4.44 4.31
C GLY A 890 31.47 -4.80 4.41
N ILE A 891 32.32 -3.95 3.82
CA ILE A 891 33.78 -4.09 3.85
C ILE A 891 34.28 -3.85 5.27
N THR A 892 35.13 -4.71 5.81
CA THR A 892 35.78 -4.55 7.11
C THR A 892 37.19 -3.95 6.98
N ASN A 893 37.93 -4.35 5.94
CA ASN A 893 39.25 -3.80 5.63
C ASN A 893 39.47 -3.64 4.13
N SER A 894 40.26 -2.63 3.76
CA SER A 894 40.87 -2.52 2.44
C SER A 894 42.38 -2.33 2.55
N ILE A 895 43.14 -2.96 1.66
CA ILE A 895 44.60 -2.87 1.56
C ILE A 895 44.93 -2.33 0.17
N SER A 896 45.50 -1.14 0.10
CA SER A 896 45.91 -0.52 -1.16
C SER A 896 47.15 -1.18 -1.76
N PRO A 897 47.51 -0.89 -3.03
CA PRO A 897 48.69 -1.48 -3.68
C PRO A 897 50.01 -1.25 -2.93
N ASN A 898 50.15 -0.10 -2.27
CA ASN A 898 51.32 0.22 -1.42
C ASN A 898 51.26 -0.36 0.00
N GLY A 899 50.25 -1.18 0.32
CA GLY A 899 50.10 -1.86 1.61
C GLY A 899 49.47 -1.01 2.72
N ILE A 900 48.88 0.14 2.41
CA ILE A 900 48.16 0.95 3.40
C ILE A 900 46.83 0.27 3.70
N LYS A 901 46.64 -0.09 4.96
CA LYS A 901 45.41 -0.70 5.46
C LYS A 901 44.44 0.36 5.98
N THR A 902 43.19 0.27 5.54
CA THR A 902 42.05 1.05 6.02
C THR A 902 41.03 0.10 6.65
N ILE A 903 40.50 0.47 7.82
CA ILE A 903 39.56 -0.34 8.61
C ILE A 903 38.21 0.39 8.68
N TYR A 904 37.13 -0.34 8.48
CA TYR A 904 35.75 0.15 8.45
C TYR A 904 34.98 -0.44 9.64
N LEU A 905 34.34 0.42 10.42
CA LEU A 905 33.67 0.05 11.66
C LEU A 905 32.18 0.38 11.58
N TYR A 906 31.36 -0.59 11.98
CA TYR A 906 29.91 -0.52 11.89
C TYR A 906 29.27 -0.47 13.29
N ASP A 907 28.09 0.13 13.39
CA ASP A 907 27.26 0.05 14.59
C ASP A 907 26.46 -1.27 14.68
N HIS A 908 25.72 -1.44 15.77
CA HIS A 908 24.87 -2.61 16.00
C HIS A 908 23.71 -2.73 14.99
N SER A 909 23.38 -1.66 14.26
CA SER A 909 22.40 -1.65 13.17
C SER A 909 23.04 -1.97 11.80
N GLY A 910 24.34 -2.28 11.75
CA GLY A 910 25.07 -2.59 10.52
C GLY A 910 25.41 -1.37 9.66
N ARG A 911 25.41 -0.16 10.24
CA ARG A 911 25.70 1.10 9.52
C ARG A 911 27.15 1.54 9.76
N LEU A 912 27.83 2.01 8.70
CA LEU A 912 29.23 2.45 8.78
C LEU A 912 29.36 3.71 9.63
N VAL A 913 29.97 3.63 10.81
CA VAL A 913 30.13 4.79 11.70
C VAL A 913 31.52 5.41 11.63
N LYS A 914 32.56 4.64 11.30
CA LYS A 914 33.93 5.13 11.36
C LYS A 914 34.85 4.41 10.36
N VAL A 915 35.78 5.17 9.78
CA VAL A 915 36.87 4.66 8.94
C VAL A 915 38.19 5.10 9.56
N THR A 916 39.11 4.16 9.77
CA THR A 916 40.39 4.40 10.43
C THR A 916 41.57 3.86 9.61
N ASP A 917 42.76 4.36 9.87
CA ASP A 917 44.00 3.74 9.37
C ASP A 917 44.42 2.53 10.24
N ALA A 918 45.49 1.86 9.84
CA ALA A 918 46.06 0.72 10.57
C ALA A 918 46.46 1.00 12.03
N SER A 919 46.69 2.27 12.39
CA SER A 919 47.04 2.70 13.76
C SER A 919 45.82 3.07 14.60
N GLY A 920 44.61 3.00 14.03
CA GLY A 920 43.37 3.39 14.68
C GLY A 920 43.04 4.88 14.59
N LYS A 921 43.82 5.68 13.83
CA LYS A 921 43.52 7.09 13.62
C LYS A 921 42.29 7.25 12.74
N THR A 922 41.33 8.05 13.17
CA THR A 922 40.12 8.36 12.39
C THR A 922 40.48 9.07 11.09
N LEU A 923 40.05 8.51 9.97
CA LEU A 923 40.09 9.12 8.64
C LEU A 923 38.76 9.76 8.29
N LYS A 924 37.64 9.09 8.64
CA LYS A 924 36.27 9.58 8.45
C LYS A 924 35.37 9.08 9.57
N GLU A 925 34.33 9.84 9.88
CA GLU A 925 33.29 9.49 10.85
C GLU A 925 31.92 9.89 10.28
N TYR A 926 30.90 9.09 10.58
CA TYR A 926 29.55 9.25 10.06
C TYR A 926 28.55 9.36 11.21
N GLN A 927 27.63 10.31 11.09
CA GLN A 927 26.48 10.44 11.99
C GLN A 927 25.20 10.28 11.18
N TYR A 928 24.33 9.40 11.67
CA TYR A 928 23.06 9.09 11.02
C TYR A 928 21.92 9.82 11.73
N ASN A 929 21.19 10.63 10.96
CA ASN A 929 19.95 11.25 11.40
C ASN A 929 18.80 10.61 10.62
N TYR A 930 17.69 10.29 11.30
CA TYR A 930 16.49 9.83 10.63
C TYR A 930 15.90 10.96 9.79
N LYS A 931 15.52 10.65 8.55
CA LYS A 931 14.89 11.61 7.64
C LYS A 931 13.43 11.78 8.06
N HIS A 932 13.02 13.00 8.41
CA HIS A 932 11.65 13.35 8.77
C HIS A 932 10.91 14.10 7.65
#